data_AF-A0A817LI60-F1
#
_entry.id   AF-A0A817LI60-F1
#
_cell.length_a   1.000
_cell.length_b   1.000
_cell.length_c   1.000
_cell.angle_alpha   90.00
_cell.angle_beta   90.00
_cell.angle_gamma   90.00
#
_symmetry.space_group_name_H-M   'P 1'
#
loop_
_entity.id
_entity.type
_entity.pdbx_description
1 polymer ?
#
loop_
_entity_poly.entity_id
_entity_poly.type
_entity_poly.pdbx_seq_one_letter_code
_entity_poly.pdbx_strand_id
1 'polypeptide(L)'
;MSTFKLINTSNLTSDLRNVSAILNDLLKTYDRYHRPTYGGKPDKVIVDIYVRSMSGISELDMEYSFDCFFRQRWTDTRLIYNTTSTMNYKLLPVSIQMFSKIWKPDTYFYNGRRSYIHSVPHVNRFFRIATDGSILYSQRLTIRGSCIMNLRNLPLDTQHCTLLIGSFAYDSEETIYEWNKKSAVDVQSDLIMNQFSLIDASVGTQILLRDNRTRSIIYVVFSLRRHVGYFLIQLYIPCVLIVFLSWVGLWLNREATNDRINLGVTTVLTLIFVIIEGKKDLPKVSYITALDCFLAVCFIFVFSTLFEFALVHYYTKARTGDLNENMRELEDYIIRNDDSDTNDNEFSSSDIHLVYRPSIKRKSTSKKIRSKKSLKKYCRHFHCKPAYSAFQGRALKNIFYMNSVSQIDIIARILYPLTFFIFNLIYWIYYLYAINKRTEEERKIIWNDLKQRFLNRVNAQEIEKNLHNFTRNTHLAGTDDDRNEAESIAKQWREYGLDVTTYPYDVLLSYPHLTQPNIVSILDQNNNFIFQSNGSEPMFNEDDKSLPFNNIVRPFLAYTPNGTVQSQKLFYINYCTIEDFQFIQTIINKNELNGSIIICRFGKIFRGNKINNAEKYGIVGVILYNDPINYAPNFTRPGSTYPNSIYMPDMGQQRGSALILSGDPLTKHYPAKDYMYRASIDNNPWLPKIVAQQIGYREAREILIRMTGLSVISNWTGGLDQVNYVYGGLLLDNLSIQISSYNTLQIRRVHNVIGTITGHIEPDRYVLIGAHFDAWNFGAMDDGSGIAVNHELVRVFTSLIKSNWKPRRSLMFCAWAAEEYGIVGSIEFVEILGSRVVSYLNMDAIVAGRELMLMEMSPLLYDVAIDISKQVKAAYTNETIYEQWIRINNGDHNVGEKFFIMGLSAISDFAGFNQIAASSNIAMVYLNENDAKTIGAYPLYHTQYETFRLVKTFVDPEFQAHQALARVIGLLALTLTDIDLLPFNPARYHQALLTLLKVTKSIAPSSINFTSLQNAIDEFKTVADEFNQRIQTTLDKSNPIQVRIVNDQLMQLERAFQNPLGNSIQQADLKHTIYAPSRTDRYNARGFPSITDAVEDRNITNIHQQISLVTYFIRSAISVLHQPNRIQTTS
;
A
#
# COMPACT_ATOMS: atom_id res chain seq x y z
N MET A 1 -21.41 -72.87 6.64
CA MET A 1 -20.94 -73.40 7.94
C MET A 1 -19.96 -72.39 8.54
N SER A 2 -20.47 -71.40 9.27
CA SER A 2 -19.68 -70.35 9.94
C SER A 2 -20.59 -69.62 10.93
N THR A 3 -20.09 -69.36 12.13
CA THR A 3 -20.90 -68.86 13.26
C THR A 3 -20.95 -67.33 13.30
N PHE A 4 -22.13 -66.75 13.13
CA PHE A 4 -22.38 -65.37 13.56
C PHE A 4 -22.59 -65.34 15.08
N LYS A 5 -21.77 -64.58 15.81
CA LYS A 5 -21.98 -64.32 17.23
C LYS A 5 -23.24 -63.44 17.40
N LEU A 6 -24.13 -63.85 18.30
CA LEU A 6 -25.13 -62.95 18.86
C LEU A 6 -24.41 -61.81 19.60
N ILE A 7 -24.58 -60.58 19.13
CA ILE A 7 -24.10 -59.38 19.84
C ILE A 7 -25.09 -59.07 20.96
N ASN A 8 -24.57 -58.84 22.16
CA ASN A 8 -25.38 -58.69 23.37
C ASN A 8 -26.25 -57.42 23.29
N THR A 9 -27.57 -57.57 23.22
CA THR A 9 -28.52 -56.48 22.94
C THR A 9 -28.78 -55.55 24.13
N SER A 10 -28.27 -55.86 25.33
CA SER A 10 -28.43 -55.03 26.53
C SER A 10 -27.96 -53.58 26.32
N ASN A 11 -26.73 -53.40 25.84
CA ASN A 11 -26.07 -52.09 25.81
C ASN A 11 -26.63 -51.15 24.75
N LEU A 12 -27.20 -51.68 23.66
CA LEU A 12 -27.82 -50.84 22.63
C LEU A 12 -29.09 -50.12 23.14
N THR A 13 -29.72 -50.65 24.19
CA THR A 13 -30.95 -50.09 24.77
C THR A 13 -30.72 -49.06 25.88
N SER A 14 -29.52 -49.00 26.48
CA SER A 14 -29.16 -47.95 27.45
C SER A 14 -28.89 -46.61 26.76
N ASP A 15 -28.12 -46.63 25.67
CA ASP A 15 -27.62 -45.38 25.06
C ASP A 15 -28.75 -44.59 24.37
N LEU A 16 -29.70 -45.29 23.72
CA LEU A 16 -30.89 -44.68 23.14
C LEU A 16 -31.83 -44.04 24.19
N ARG A 17 -31.90 -44.63 25.40
CA ARG A 17 -32.64 -44.04 26.53
C ARG A 17 -31.94 -42.79 27.06
N ASN A 18 -30.61 -42.81 27.16
CA ASN A 18 -29.82 -41.67 27.63
C ASN A 18 -29.92 -40.45 26.70
N VAL A 19 -29.82 -40.63 25.38
CA VAL A 19 -29.98 -39.52 24.42
C VAL A 19 -31.36 -38.86 24.53
N SER A 20 -32.42 -39.65 24.67
CA SER A 20 -33.78 -39.13 24.84
C SER A 20 -33.97 -38.40 26.18
N ALA A 21 -33.31 -38.86 27.25
CA ALA A 21 -33.33 -38.19 28.54
C ALA A 21 -32.64 -36.80 28.48
N ILE A 22 -31.42 -36.74 27.91
CA ILE A 22 -30.67 -35.47 27.74
C ILE A 22 -31.48 -34.46 26.93
N LEU A 23 -32.07 -34.88 25.80
CA LEU A 23 -32.86 -33.98 24.95
C LEU A 23 -34.17 -33.49 25.59
N ASN A 24 -34.76 -34.26 26.50
CA ASN A 24 -35.94 -33.84 27.25
C ASN A 24 -35.59 -32.90 28.41
N ASP A 25 -34.44 -33.09 29.05
CA ASP A 25 -33.95 -32.22 30.13
C ASP A 25 -33.55 -30.84 29.58
N LEU A 26 -32.72 -30.80 28.53
CA LEU A 26 -32.30 -29.57 27.84
C LEU A 26 -33.47 -28.71 27.34
N LEU A 27 -34.62 -29.31 27.01
CA LEU A 27 -35.81 -28.56 26.56
C LEU A 27 -36.80 -28.21 27.67
N LYS A 28 -36.67 -28.75 28.88
CA LYS A 28 -37.69 -28.68 29.93
C LYS A 28 -38.09 -27.25 30.31
N THR A 29 -37.13 -26.32 30.22
CA THR A 29 -37.30 -24.88 30.51
C THR A 29 -36.78 -23.99 29.38
N TYR A 30 -36.63 -24.52 28.17
CA TYR A 30 -36.01 -23.79 27.06
C TYR A 30 -37.01 -22.87 26.35
N ASP A 31 -36.68 -21.58 26.24
CA ASP A 31 -37.45 -20.62 25.45
C ASP A 31 -36.89 -20.43 24.03
N ARG A 32 -37.71 -20.77 23.04
CA ARG A 32 -37.42 -20.64 21.60
C ARG A 32 -37.75 -19.28 20.99
N TYR A 33 -38.47 -18.42 21.70
CA TYR A 33 -38.93 -17.13 21.17
C TYR A 33 -37.87 -16.04 21.28
N HIS A 34 -36.98 -16.12 22.29
CA HIS A 34 -35.88 -15.18 22.49
C HIS A 34 -34.51 -15.75 22.08
N ARG A 35 -33.63 -14.85 21.60
CA ARG A 35 -32.24 -15.16 21.21
C ARG A 35 -31.38 -15.56 22.42
N PRO A 36 -30.33 -16.40 22.26
CA PRO A 36 -29.58 -16.96 23.39
C PRO A 36 -29.01 -15.92 24.35
N THR A 37 -28.54 -14.77 23.86
CA THR A 37 -28.02 -13.66 24.69
C THR A 37 -28.92 -12.43 24.68
N TYR A 38 -30.24 -12.62 24.77
CA TYR A 38 -31.24 -11.54 24.88
C TYR A 38 -30.88 -10.50 25.97
N GLY A 39 -30.91 -9.21 25.62
CA GLY A 39 -30.47 -8.11 26.50
C GLY A 39 -28.95 -8.01 26.73
N GLY A 40 -28.16 -8.91 26.15
CA GLY A 40 -26.70 -8.90 26.21
C GLY A 40 -26.06 -8.75 24.82
N LYS A 41 -24.78 -9.16 24.73
CA LYS A 41 -23.94 -9.09 23.52
C LYS A 41 -24.65 -9.68 22.27
N PRO A 42 -24.32 -9.22 21.05
CA PRO A 42 -24.88 -9.77 19.82
C PRO A 42 -24.58 -11.26 19.66
N ASP A 43 -25.59 -12.04 19.28
CA ASP A 43 -25.44 -13.44 18.92
C ASP A 43 -24.73 -13.55 17.55
N LYS A 44 -23.68 -14.40 17.48
CA LYS A 44 -22.88 -14.56 16.25
C LYS A 44 -23.37 -15.72 15.40
N VAL A 45 -23.66 -15.42 14.12
CA VAL A 45 -24.11 -16.39 13.11
C VAL A 45 -23.01 -16.54 12.06
N ILE A 46 -22.24 -17.62 12.16
CA ILE A 46 -21.19 -17.97 11.19
C ILE A 46 -21.82 -18.74 10.03
N VAL A 47 -21.56 -18.32 8.80
CA VAL A 47 -22.14 -18.89 7.57
C VAL A 47 -21.06 -19.51 6.68
N ASP A 48 -21.39 -20.65 6.05
CA ASP A 48 -20.65 -21.16 4.88
C ASP A 48 -21.60 -21.71 3.80
N ILE A 49 -21.19 -21.56 2.54
CA ILE A 49 -21.97 -21.96 1.35
C ILE A 49 -21.15 -22.92 0.51
N TYR A 50 -21.68 -24.13 0.26
CA TYR A 50 -21.13 -25.03 -0.75
C TYR A 50 -22.00 -25.00 -2.00
N VAL A 51 -21.53 -24.37 -3.08
CA VAL A 51 -22.22 -24.29 -4.37
C VAL A 51 -22.09 -25.62 -5.11
N ARG A 52 -23.21 -26.30 -5.35
CA ARG A 52 -23.25 -27.61 -6.02
C ARG A 52 -23.44 -27.49 -7.53
N SER A 53 -24.32 -26.59 -7.97
CA SER A 53 -24.63 -26.39 -9.39
C SER A 53 -25.27 -25.02 -9.59
N MET A 54 -24.98 -24.36 -10.70
CA MET A 54 -25.52 -23.04 -11.06
C MET A 54 -25.94 -23.08 -12.53
N SER A 55 -27.20 -22.74 -12.82
CA SER A 55 -27.78 -23.07 -14.14
C SER A 55 -28.96 -22.20 -14.57
N GLY A 56 -29.75 -21.66 -13.64
CA GLY A 56 -30.86 -20.77 -13.95
C GLY A 56 -30.44 -19.30 -13.92
N ILE A 57 -29.59 -18.89 -14.86
CA ILE A 57 -29.30 -17.48 -15.15
C ILE A 57 -30.35 -17.01 -16.17
N SER A 58 -30.95 -15.83 -15.95
CA SER A 58 -31.93 -15.22 -16.86
C SER A 58 -31.59 -13.75 -17.04
N GLU A 59 -31.07 -13.39 -18.22
CA GLU A 59 -30.90 -12.01 -18.64
C GLU A 59 -32.25 -11.28 -18.68
N LEU A 60 -33.29 -11.94 -19.20
CA LEU A 60 -34.63 -11.37 -19.36
C LEU A 60 -35.24 -10.89 -18.03
N ASP A 61 -35.11 -11.70 -16.98
CA ASP A 61 -35.65 -11.39 -15.64
C ASP A 61 -34.71 -10.57 -14.75
N MET A 62 -33.44 -10.41 -15.16
CA MET A 62 -32.32 -9.93 -14.32
C MET A 62 -32.20 -10.77 -13.03
N GLU A 63 -32.16 -12.10 -13.19
CA GLU A 63 -32.02 -13.10 -12.14
C GLU A 63 -30.88 -14.08 -12.39
N TYR A 64 -30.35 -14.65 -11.31
CA TYR A 64 -29.47 -15.82 -11.34
C TYR A 64 -29.89 -16.82 -10.26
N SER A 65 -29.60 -18.10 -10.48
CA SER A 65 -29.94 -19.12 -9.50
C SER A 65 -29.00 -20.31 -9.47
N PHE A 66 -28.76 -20.78 -8.24
CA PHE A 66 -27.82 -21.83 -7.91
C PHE A 66 -28.34 -22.71 -6.77
N ASP A 67 -27.97 -23.98 -6.83
CA ASP A 67 -28.15 -24.96 -5.76
C ASP A 67 -26.92 -24.96 -4.86
N CYS A 68 -27.13 -24.87 -3.55
CA CYS A 68 -26.08 -24.95 -2.56
C CYS A 68 -26.48 -25.78 -1.33
N PHE A 69 -25.49 -26.21 -0.54
CA PHE A 69 -25.70 -26.43 0.88
C PHE A 69 -25.40 -25.13 1.61
N PHE A 70 -26.45 -24.53 2.18
CA PHE A 70 -26.36 -23.37 3.05
C PHE A 70 -26.18 -23.86 4.49
N ARG A 71 -25.09 -23.46 5.14
CA ARG A 71 -24.74 -23.87 6.52
C ARG A 71 -24.65 -22.65 7.42
N GLN A 72 -25.05 -22.86 8.66
CA GLN A 72 -25.08 -21.83 9.70
C GLN A 72 -24.61 -22.42 11.02
N ARG A 73 -23.87 -21.63 11.79
CA ARG A 73 -23.39 -22.00 13.12
C ARG A 73 -23.57 -20.83 14.08
N TRP A 74 -24.16 -21.11 15.23
CA TRP A 74 -24.27 -20.20 16.36
C TRP A 74 -24.11 -20.99 17.65
N THR A 75 -23.89 -20.31 18.77
CA THR A 75 -23.78 -20.94 20.09
C THR A 75 -25.01 -20.61 20.90
N ASP A 76 -25.61 -21.61 21.54
CA ASP A 76 -26.68 -21.40 22.53
C ASP A 76 -26.25 -22.07 23.84
N THR A 77 -25.88 -21.26 24.82
CA THR A 77 -25.39 -21.72 26.14
C THR A 77 -26.43 -22.52 26.92
N ARG A 78 -27.72 -22.40 26.56
CA ARG A 78 -28.84 -23.16 27.16
C ARG A 78 -28.90 -24.61 26.68
N LEU A 79 -28.07 -24.99 25.70
CA LEU A 79 -28.02 -26.33 25.10
C LEU A 79 -26.67 -27.05 25.34
N ILE A 80 -25.88 -26.58 26.31
CA ILE A 80 -24.66 -27.24 26.81
C ILE A 80 -25.05 -28.54 27.54
N TYR A 81 -24.34 -29.64 27.25
CA TYR A 81 -24.55 -30.93 27.92
C TYR A 81 -23.24 -31.66 28.19
N ASN A 82 -23.13 -32.27 29.37
CA ASN A 82 -21.95 -33.03 29.78
C ASN A 82 -22.03 -34.48 29.28
N THR A 83 -20.98 -34.95 28.59
CA THR A 83 -20.81 -36.36 28.25
C THR A 83 -20.24 -37.14 29.43
N THR A 84 -20.99 -38.13 29.93
CA THR A 84 -20.46 -39.12 30.87
C THR A 84 -19.41 -40.02 30.20
N SER A 85 -18.54 -40.61 31.01
CA SER A 85 -17.35 -41.37 30.56
C SER A 85 -17.64 -42.61 29.70
N THR A 86 -18.90 -43.02 29.55
CA THR A 86 -19.34 -44.10 28.65
C THR A 86 -19.85 -43.62 27.29
N MET A 87 -20.14 -42.32 27.08
CA MET A 87 -20.71 -41.80 25.83
C MET A 87 -19.80 -40.75 25.15
N ASN A 88 -19.02 -41.20 24.18
CA ASN A 88 -17.98 -40.39 23.50
C ASN A 88 -18.52 -39.48 22.36
N TYR A 89 -19.78 -39.02 22.48
CA TYR A 89 -20.47 -38.25 21.42
C TYR A 89 -20.24 -36.74 21.56
N LYS A 90 -19.12 -36.24 21.02
CA LYS A 90 -18.80 -34.79 20.96
C LYS A 90 -19.77 -33.95 20.12
N LEU A 91 -20.59 -34.61 19.29
CA LEU A 91 -21.61 -34.02 18.43
C LEU A 91 -22.84 -34.92 18.46
N LEU A 92 -23.97 -34.38 18.90
CA LEU A 92 -25.24 -35.09 18.96
C LEU A 92 -26.02 -34.86 17.65
N PRO A 93 -26.26 -35.90 16.82
CA PRO A 93 -27.13 -35.80 15.66
C PRO A 93 -28.60 -35.93 16.11
N VAL A 94 -29.43 -34.94 15.79
CA VAL A 94 -30.81 -34.86 16.27
C VAL A 94 -31.81 -34.83 15.10
N SER A 95 -32.98 -35.44 15.27
CA SER A 95 -34.07 -35.41 14.28
C SER A 95 -34.48 -33.97 13.97
N ILE A 96 -34.58 -33.63 12.68
CA ILE A 96 -34.91 -32.27 12.20
C ILE A 96 -36.24 -31.71 12.76
N GLN A 97 -37.16 -32.58 13.19
CA GLN A 97 -38.40 -32.16 13.87
C GLN A 97 -38.13 -31.32 15.13
N MET A 98 -37.06 -31.65 15.86
CA MET A 98 -36.62 -30.94 17.08
C MET A 98 -36.19 -29.50 16.79
N PHE A 99 -35.81 -29.17 15.56
CA PHE A 99 -35.44 -27.81 15.12
C PHE A 99 -36.62 -26.81 15.18
N SER A 100 -37.84 -27.28 15.42
CA SER A 100 -39.03 -26.46 15.70
C SER A 100 -39.18 -26.07 17.18
N LYS A 101 -38.39 -26.67 18.07
CA LYS A 101 -38.44 -26.47 19.53
C LYS A 101 -37.31 -25.58 20.07
N ILE A 102 -36.29 -25.28 19.26
CA ILE A 102 -35.18 -24.38 19.63
C ILE A 102 -35.27 -23.02 18.91
N TRP A 103 -34.59 -22.01 19.43
CA TRP A 103 -34.37 -20.75 18.71
C TRP A 103 -33.44 -20.97 17.51
N LYS A 104 -33.56 -20.10 16.51
CA LYS A 104 -32.75 -20.09 15.29
C LYS A 104 -32.65 -18.66 14.74
N PRO A 105 -31.54 -18.30 14.08
CA PRO A 105 -31.43 -17.01 13.39
C PRO A 105 -32.45 -16.89 12.24
N ASP A 106 -32.86 -15.65 11.96
CA ASP A 106 -33.90 -15.27 11.00
C ASP A 106 -33.36 -15.00 9.58
N THR A 107 -32.30 -15.71 9.20
CA THR A 107 -31.43 -15.38 8.06
C THR A 107 -32.19 -15.16 6.74
N TYR A 108 -32.01 -13.96 6.19
CA TYR A 108 -32.76 -13.40 5.09
C TYR A 108 -31.84 -13.04 3.92
N PHE A 109 -32.30 -13.35 2.70
CA PHE A 109 -31.59 -13.04 1.45
C PHE A 109 -32.11 -11.71 0.88
N TYR A 110 -31.37 -10.63 1.10
CA TYR A 110 -31.81 -9.25 0.85
C TYR A 110 -32.17 -8.94 -0.61
N ASN A 111 -31.51 -9.59 -1.58
CA ASN A 111 -31.84 -9.53 -3.00
C ASN A 111 -32.36 -10.87 -3.54
N GLY A 112 -32.80 -11.78 -2.68
CA GLY A 112 -33.40 -13.06 -3.05
C GLY A 112 -34.84 -12.86 -3.55
N ARG A 113 -35.10 -13.16 -4.83
CA ARG A 113 -36.46 -13.16 -5.40
C ARG A 113 -37.28 -14.34 -4.89
N ARG A 114 -36.67 -15.53 -4.82
CA ARG A 114 -37.26 -16.78 -4.31
C ARG A 114 -36.16 -17.69 -3.76
N SER A 115 -36.51 -18.57 -2.82
CA SER A 115 -35.68 -19.73 -2.48
C SER A 115 -36.54 -20.98 -2.34
N TYR A 116 -35.98 -22.13 -2.73
CA TYR A 116 -36.64 -23.44 -2.66
C TYR A 116 -35.77 -24.40 -1.85
N ILE A 117 -36.39 -25.37 -1.17
CA ILE A 117 -35.70 -26.26 -0.24
C ILE A 117 -35.98 -27.70 -0.63
N HIS A 118 -34.96 -28.46 -1.02
CA HIS A 118 -35.17 -29.73 -1.73
C HIS A 118 -35.66 -30.85 -0.79
N SER A 119 -36.74 -31.52 -1.21
CA SER A 119 -37.26 -32.76 -0.62
C SER A 119 -37.58 -33.74 -1.74
N VAL A 120 -36.83 -34.84 -1.86
CA VAL A 120 -36.93 -35.77 -3.01
C VAL A 120 -36.90 -37.26 -2.60
N PRO A 121 -36.40 -37.60 -1.40
CA PRO A 121 -37.13 -38.59 -0.57
C PRO A 121 -37.59 -37.98 0.75
N HIS A 122 -36.70 -37.25 1.40
CA HIS A 122 -36.94 -36.50 2.64
C HIS A 122 -36.36 -35.09 2.51
N VAL A 123 -36.74 -34.21 3.44
CA VAL A 123 -36.27 -32.82 3.49
C VAL A 123 -34.76 -32.81 3.76
N ASN A 124 -33.96 -32.28 2.82
CA ASN A 124 -32.50 -32.29 2.89
C ASN A 124 -31.96 -31.23 3.87
N ARG A 125 -32.17 -31.48 5.17
CA ARG A 125 -31.70 -30.67 6.29
C ARG A 125 -31.20 -31.56 7.41
N PHE A 126 -30.14 -31.15 8.10
CA PHE A 126 -29.77 -31.71 9.39
C PHE A 126 -29.36 -30.59 10.35
N PHE A 127 -29.43 -30.88 11.64
CA PHE A 127 -28.70 -30.09 12.63
C PHE A 127 -27.99 -31.00 13.63
N ARG A 128 -26.94 -30.48 14.26
CA ARG A 128 -26.15 -31.15 15.29
C ARG A 128 -25.88 -30.17 16.43
N ILE A 129 -25.92 -30.66 17.67
CA ILE A 129 -25.57 -29.90 18.87
C ILE A 129 -24.24 -30.46 19.40
N ALA A 130 -23.22 -29.63 19.52
CA ALA A 130 -21.97 -29.99 20.20
C ALA A 130 -22.07 -29.76 21.72
N THR A 131 -21.20 -30.40 22.50
CA THR A 131 -21.22 -30.36 23.97
C THR A 131 -21.07 -28.96 24.57
N ASP A 132 -20.44 -28.04 23.82
CA ASP A 132 -20.23 -26.63 24.14
C ASP A 132 -21.45 -25.73 23.85
N GLY A 133 -22.58 -26.30 23.39
CA GLY A 133 -23.75 -25.54 22.95
C GLY A 133 -23.63 -24.98 21.53
N SER A 134 -22.55 -25.27 20.79
CA SER A 134 -22.44 -24.90 19.37
C SER A 134 -23.40 -25.73 18.51
N ILE A 135 -24.33 -25.05 17.83
CA ILE A 135 -25.22 -25.65 16.85
C ILE A 135 -24.58 -25.55 15.46
N LEU A 136 -24.68 -26.63 14.68
CA LEU A 136 -24.46 -26.63 13.23
C LEU A 136 -25.77 -27.00 12.54
N TYR A 137 -26.34 -26.07 11.77
CA TYR A 137 -27.48 -26.30 10.89
C TYR A 137 -27.02 -26.32 9.42
N SER A 138 -27.52 -27.28 8.63
CA SER A 138 -27.23 -27.37 7.19
C SER A 138 -28.49 -27.72 6.42
N GLN A 139 -28.73 -27.01 5.31
CA GLN A 139 -29.88 -27.21 4.43
C GLN A 139 -29.48 -27.09 2.95
N ARG A 140 -29.99 -27.97 2.08
CA ARG A 140 -29.84 -27.79 0.62
C ARG A 140 -30.91 -26.81 0.12
N LEU A 141 -30.47 -25.73 -0.53
CA LEU A 141 -31.33 -24.68 -1.11
C LEU A 141 -31.07 -24.54 -2.61
N THR A 142 -32.11 -24.23 -3.39
CA THR A 142 -31.97 -23.42 -4.61
C THR A 142 -32.23 -21.96 -4.22
N ILE A 143 -31.27 -21.06 -4.42
CA ILE A 143 -31.43 -19.62 -4.20
C ILE A 143 -31.60 -18.93 -5.56
N ARG A 144 -32.60 -18.06 -5.70
CA ARG A 144 -32.74 -17.14 -6.85
C ARG A 144 -32.49 -15.71 -6.40
N GLY A 145 -31.38 -15.12 -6.84
CA GLY A 145 -31.01 -13.73 -6.56
C GLY A 145 -31.28 -12.83 -7.75
N SER A 146 -31.63 -11.56 -7.52
CA SER A 146 -31.66 -10.56 -8.59
C SER A 146 -30.24 -10.03 -8.85
N CYS A 147 -29.87 -9.92 -10.14
CA CYS A 147 -28.58 -9.43 -10.61
C CYS A 147 -28.81 -8.51 -11.81
N ILE A 148 -28.45 -7.23 -11.65
CA ILE A 148 -28.60 -6.21 -12.72
C ILE A 148 -27.41 -6.34 -13.66
N MET A 149 -27.62 -7.02 -14.80
CA MET A 149 -26.56 -7.33 -15.76
C MET A 149 -26.28 -6.14 -16.69
N ASN A 150 -24.99 -5.88 -16.96
CA ASN A 150 -24.51 -4.87 -17.88
C ASN A 150 -24.25 -5.50 -19.27
N LEU A 151 -25.23 -5.39 -20.16
CA LEU A 151 -25.20 -6.03 -21.48
C LEU A 151 -24.52 -5.19 -22.58
N ARG A 152 -23.85 -4.06 -22.27
CA ARG A 152 -23.24 -3.17 -23.29
C ARG A 152 -22.29 -3.91 -24.23
N ASN A 153 -21.49 -4.82 -23.69
CA ASN A 153 -20.49 -5.58 -24.44
C ASN A 153 -20.99 -6.95 -24.95
N LEU A 154 -22.29 -7.25 -24.83
CA LEU A 154 -22.88 -8.53 -25.26
C LEU A 154 -22.47 -8.90 -26.70
N PRO A 155 -21.90 -10.09 -26.96
CA PRO A 155 -21.75 -11.27 -26.09
C PRO A 155 -20.37 -11.44 -25.40
N LEU A 156 -19.53 -10.41 -25.37
CA LEU A 156 -18.21 -10.38 -24.73
C LEU A 156 -18.27 -9.85 -23.28
N ASP A 157 -19.44 -9.94 -22.65
CA ASP A 157 -19.73 -9.41 -21.31
C ASP A 157 -19.29 -10.33 -20.16
N THR A 158 -19.06 -9.70 -19.01
CA THR A 158 -18.83 -10.34 -17.71
C THR A 158 -19.75 -9.67 -16.69
N GLN A 159 -20.42 -10.47 -15.86
CA GLN A 159 -21.46 -10.03 -14.93
C GLN A 159 -21.04 -10.34 -13.49
N HIS A 160 -21.34 -9.42 -12.56
CA HIS A 160 -21.02 -9.57 -11.15
C HIS A 160 -22.31 -9.67 -10.34
N CYS A 161 -22.71 -10.90 -10.01
CA CYS A 161 -23.98 -11.19 -9.36
C CYS A 161 -23.80 -11.38 -7.85
N THR A 162 -24.16 -10.36 -7.07
CA THR A 162 -24.05 -10.38 -5.61
C THR A 162 -25.20 -11.16 -4.96
N LEU A 163 -24.95 -11.87 -3.87
CA LEU A 163 -25.97 -12.30 -2.90
C LEU A 163 -25.72 -11.57 -1.58
N LEU A 164 -26.77 -10.96 -1.02
CA LEU A 164 -26.76 -10.24 0.25
C LEU A 164 -27.50 -11.05 1.32
N ILE A 165 -26.88 -11.28 2.49
CA ILE A 165 -27.36 -12.19 3.53
C ILE A 165 -27.25 -11.53 4.91
N GLY A 166 -28.31 -11.54 5.72
CA GLY A 166 -28.27 -11.00 7.09
C GLY A 166 -29.56 -11.25 7.88
N SER A 167 -29.75 -10.57 9.01
CA SER A 167 -31.04 -10.58 9.72
C SER A 167 -32.09 -9.72 9.01
N PHE A 168 -33.38 -10.07 9.13
CA PHE A 168 -34.48 -9.21 8.72
C PHE A 168 -35.06 -8.40 9.89
N ALA A 169 -35.19 -9.01 11.07
CA ALA A 169 -35.85 -8.46 12.23
C ALA A 169 -34.91 -7.82 13.25
N TYR A 170 -33.75 -8.44 13.49
CA TYR A 170 -32.75 -8.00 14.46
C TYR A 170 -31.80 -6.97 13.85
N ASP A 171 -31.20 -6.15 14.70
CA ASP A 171 -30.13 -5.21 14.32
C ASP A 171 -28.71 -5.77 14.55
N SER A 172 -27.69 -4.94 14.33
CA SER A 172 -26.27 -5.30 14.52
C SER A 172 -25.81 -5.41 15.97
N GLU A 173 -26.57 -4.87 16.93
CA GLU A 173 -26.31 -5.01 18.37
C GLU A 173 -26.94 -6.30 18.91
N GLU A 174 -27.97 -6.82 18.23
CA GLU A 174 -28.61 -8.09 18.51
C GLU A 174 -27.99 -9.30 17.79
N THR A 175 -27.64 -9.19 16.50
CA THR A 175 -26.99 -10.28 15.76
C THR A 175 -25.92 -9.81 14.78
N ILE A 176 -24.81 -10.56 14.72
CA ILE A 176 -23.72 -10.31 13.78
C ILE A 176 -23.51 -11.55 12.91
N TYR A 177 -23.51 -11.36 11.59
CA TYR A 177 -23.21 -12.39 10.61
C TYR A 177 -21.72 -12.35 10.25
N GLU A 178 -21.05 -13.51 10.28
CA GLU A 178 -19.64 -13.67 9.91
C GLU A 178 -19.47 -14.79 8.88
N TRP A 179 -18.51 -14.65 7.98
CA TRP A 179 -18.09 -15.77 7.11
C TRP A 179 -17.22 -16.76 7.88
N ASN A 180 -17.37 -18.05 7.58
CA ASN A 180 -16.50 -19.10 8.12
C ASN A 180 -15.04 -18.90 7.66
N LYS A 181 -14.16 -18.60 8.63
CA LYS A 181 -12.74 -18.24 8.42
C LYS A 181 -11.87 -19.32 7.75
N LYS A 182 -12.35 -20.57 7.61
CA LYS A 182 -11.62 -21.64 6.91
C LYS A 182 -12.05 -21.83 5.45
N SER A 183 -13.34 -21.63 5.16
CA SER A 183 -13.91 -21.63 3.83
C SER A 183 -15.30 -20.98 3.92
N ALA A 184 -15.46 -19.83 3.25
CA ALA A 184 -16.67 -19.02 3.29
C ALA A 184 -17.66 -19.46 2.20
N VAL A 185 -17.14 -19.59 0.98
CA VAL A 185 -17.82 -20.12 -0.19
C VAL A 185 -16.90 -21.15 -0.82
N ASP A 186 -17.43 -22.35 -1.02
CA ASP A 186 -16.79 -23.50 -1.64
C ASP A 186 -17.61 -23.90 -2.87
N VAL A 187 -16.96 -24.45 -3.90
CA VAL A 187 -17.56 -24.69 -5.21
C VAL A 187 -17.20 -26.08 -5.70
N GLN A 188 -18.23 -26.83 -6.12
CA GLN A 188 -18.10 -28.13 -6.76
C GLN A 188 -17.06 -28.08 -7.89
N SER A 189 -16.01 -28.90 -7.80
CA SER A 189 -14.83 -28.85 -8.70
C SER A 189 -15.14 -29.08 -10.18
N ASP A 190 -16.23 -29.79 -10.46
CA ASP A 190 -16.78 -30.09 -11.79
C ASP A 190 -17.96 -29.17 -12.17
N LEU A 191 -18.07 -27.97 -11.58
CA LEU A 191 -19.09 -26.98 -11.93
C LEU A 191 -18.91 -26.45 -13.36
N ILE A 192 -19.62 -27.08 -14.29
CA ILE A 192 -19.84 -26.58 -15.66
C ILE A 192 -21.23 -25.94 -15.75
N MET A 193 -21.33 -24.80 -16.43
CA MET A 193 -22.61 -24.13 -16.74
C MET A 193 -22.71 -23.90 -18.25
N ASN A 194 -23.92 -23.99 -18.81
CA ASN A 194 -24.08 -24.09 -20.27
C ASN A 194 -23.74 -22.81 -21.05
N GLN A 195 -23.96 -21.63 -20.46
CA GLN A 195 -23.84 -20.32 -21.13
C GLN A 195 -22.75 -19.42 -20.53
N PHE A 196 -22.24 -19.76 -19.35
CA PHE A 196 -21.31 -18.93 -18.57
C PHE A 196 -20.24 -19.79 -17.92
N SER A 197 -19.11 -19.17 -17.62
CA SER A 197 -18.06 -19.69 -16.74
C SER A 197 -18.04 -18.87 -15.44
N LEU A 198 -17.93 -19.53 -14.29
CA LEU A 198 -17.72 -18.87 -13.00
C LEU A 198 -16.22 -18.62 -12.85
N ILE A 199 -15.81 -17.36 -12.84
CA ILE A 199 -14.41 -16.97 -12.65
C ILE A 199 -14.04 -17.01 -11.16
N ASP A 200 -14.91 -16.47 -10.32
CA ASP A 200 -14.65 -16.18 -8.91
C ASP A 200 -15.97 -16.07 -8.11
N ALA A 201 -15.88 -16.29 -6.80
CA ALA A 201 -16.96 -16.13 -5.82
C ALA A 201 -16.45 -15.37 -4.57
N SER A 202 -15.90 -14.17 -4.77
CA SER A 202 -15.36 -13.32 -3.69
C SER A 202 -16.40 -12.96 -2.62
N VAL A 203 -15.95 -12.83 -1.37
CA VAL A 203 -16.79 -12.63 -0.19
C VAL A 203 -16.43 -11.35 0.57
N GLY A 204 -17.40 -10.78 1.28
CA GLY A 204 -17.18 -9.63 2.17
C GLY A 204 -18.29 -9.43 3.21
N THR A 205 -18.13 -8.40 4.03
CA THR A 205 -19.00 -8.05 5.15
C THR A 205 -19.29 -6.55 5.14
N GLN A 206 -20.53 -6.15 5.43
CA GLN A 206 -20.99 -4.76 5.40
C GLN A 206 -22.01 -4.50 6.52
N ILE A 207 -21.97 -3.30 7.11
CA ILE A 207 -23.07 -2.80 7.93
C ILE A 207 -23.98 -1.95 7.02
N LEU A 208 -25.25 -2.32 6.93
CA LEU A 208 -26.26 -1.55 6.20
C LEU A 208 -27.02 -0.65 7.16
N LEU A 209 -26.95 0.66 6.94
CA LEU A 209 -27.82 1.65 7.57
C LEU A 209 -29.12 1.73 6.76
N ARG A 210 -30.25 1.42 7.40
CA ARG A 210 -31.58 1.52 6.78
C ARG A 210 -32.65 1.74 7.85
N ASP A 211 -33.58 2.65 7.59
CA ASP A 211 -34.73 2.94 8.45
C ASP A 211 -34.32 3.24 9.92
N ASN A 212 -33.26 4.04 10.08
CA ASN A 212 -32.57 4.37 11.35
C ASN A 212 -32.04 3.17 12.17
N ARG A 213 -31.88 1.99 11.58
CA ARG A 213 -31.20 0.84 12.20
C ARG A 213 -29.96 0.43 11.41
N THR A 214 -28.92 0.00 12.13
CA THR A 214 -27.75 -0.70 11.57
C THR A 214 -28.04 -2.19 11.51
N ARG A 215 -27.68 -2.85 10.40
CA ARG A 215 -27.83 -4.31 10.26
C ARG A 215 -26.54 -4.94 9.75
N SER A 216 -26.16 -6.06 10.35
CA SER A 216 -25.03 -6.87 9.90
C SER A 216 -25.43 -7.67 8.65
N ILE A 217 -24.69 -7.47 7.55
CA ILE A 217 -24.87 -8.17 6.28
C ILE A 217 -23.54 -8.76 5.83
N ILE A 218 -23.57 -10.00 5.36
CA ILE A 218 -22.48 -10.64 4.63
C ILE A 218 -22.87 -10.81 3.17
N TYR A 219 -21.89 -10.76 2.27
CA TYR A 219 -22.14 -10.87 0.84
C TYR A 219 -21.12 -11.73 0.11
N VAL A 220 -21.56 -12.33 -1.00
CA VAL A 220 -20.73 -13.04 -1.99
C VAL A 220 -21.02 -12.46 -3.38
N VAL A 221 -20.00 -12.32 -4.22
CA VAL A 221 -20.11 -11.83 -5.60
C VAL A 221 -19.68 -12.92 -6.58
N PHE A 222 -20.65 -13.51 -7.27
CA PHE A 222 -20.37 -14.48 -8.33
C PHE A 222 -19.99 -13.74 -9.63
N SER A 223 -18.76 -13.93 -10.09
CA SER A 223 -18.24 -13.30 -11.31
C SER A 223 -18.37 -14.25 -12.50
N LEU A 224 -19.26 -13.92 -13.44
CA LEU A 224 -19.76 -14.80 -14.50
C LEU A 224 -19.36 -14.27 -15.89
N ARG A 225 -18.62 -15.05 -16.68
CA ARG A 225 -18.21 -14.68 -18.04
C ARG A 225 -18.89 -15.53 -19.11
N ARG A 226 -19.50 -14.88 -20.09
CA ARG A 226 -20.30 -15.53 -21.14
C ARG A 226 -19.47 -16.40 -22.10
N HIS A 227 -20.05 -17.52 -22.54
CA HIS A 227 -19.52 -18.32 -23.64
C HIS A 227 -19.97 -17.76 -24.99
N VAL A 228 -19.02 -17.14 -25.71
CA VAL A 228 -19.24 -16.40 -26.97
C VAL A 228 -19.66 -17.32 -28.13
N GLY A 229 -19.27 -18.60 -28.10
CA GLY A 229 -19.45 -19.56 -29.22
C GLY A 229 -20.89 -19.74 -29.70
N TYR A 230 -21.87 -19.72 -28.80
CA TYR A 230 -23.29 -19.80 -29.15
C TYR A 230 -23.72 -18.65 -30.08
N PHE A 231 -23.37 -17.42 -29.70
CA PHE A 231 -23.70 -16.22 -30.48
C PHE A 231 -22.98 -16.20 -31.83
N LEU A 232 -21.73 -16.68 -31.88
CA LEU A 232 -20.99 -16.81 -33.14
C LEU A 232 -21.70 -17.73 -34.13
N ILE A 233 -22.12 -18.92 -33.67
CA ILE A 233 -22.70 -19.95 -34.53
C ILE A 233 -24.15 -19.62 -34.92
N GLN A 234 -24.96 -19.10 -34.00
CA GLN A 234 -26.39 -18.88 -34.27
C GLN A 234 -26.75 -17.47 -34.79
N LEU A 235 -25.89 -16.46 -34.61
CA LEU A 235 -26.19 -15.08 -35.01
C LEU A 235 -25.13 -14.48 -35.93
N TYR A 236 -23.85 -14.42 -35.54
CA TYR A 236 -22.83 -13.77 -36.38
C TYR A 236 -22.63 -14.49 -37.71
N ILE A 237 -22.45 -15.82 -37.72
CA ILE A 237 -22.24 -16.60 -38.94
C ILE A 237 -23.47 -16.53 -39.88
N PRO A 238 -24.72 -16.77 -39.44
CA PRO A 238 -25.90 -16.63 -40.28
C PRO A 238 -26.09 -15.22 -40.84
N CYS A 239 -25.92 -14.16 -40.03
CA CYS A 239 -26.03 -12.79 -40.52
C CYS A 239 -24.96 -12.44 -41.56
N VAL A 240 -23.72 -12.91 -41.37
CA VAL A 240 -22.65 -12.78 -42.37
C VAL A 240 -23.00 -13.52 -43.67
N LEU A 241 -23.50 -14.76 -43.58
CA LEU A 241 -23.92 -15.54 -44.75
C LEU A 241 -25.10 -14.89 -45.49
N ILE A 242 -26.08 -14.31 -44.80
CA ILE A 242 -27.21 -13.59 -45.42
C ILE A 242 -26.72 -12.33 -46.15
N VAL A 243 -25.72 -11.63 -45.61
CA VAL A 243 -25.06 -10.50 -46.31
C VAL A 243 -24.35 -10.99 -47.59
N PHE A 244 -23.58 -12.09 -47.53
CA PHE A 244 -22.98 -12.70 -48.73
C PHE A 244 -24.04 -13.14 -49.77
N LEU A 245 -25.18 -13.70 -49.33
CA LEU A 245 -26.28 -14.10 -50.22
C LEU A 245 -26.96 -12.91 -50.90
N SER A 246 -27.09 -11.76 -50.23
CA SER A 246 -27.68 -10.57 -50.85
C SER A 246 -26.80 -10.01 -51.97
N TRP A 247 -25.47 -10.17 -51.87
CA TRP A 247 -24.53 -9.78 -52.93
C TRP A 247 -24.67 -10.60 -54.21
N VAL A 248 -25.24 -11.82 -54.17
CA VAL A 248 -25.49 -12.63 -55.38
C VAL A 248 -26.44 -11.90 -56.34
N GLY A 249 -27.34 -11.05 -55.82
CA GLY A 249 -28.21 -10.19 -56.63
C GLY A 249 -27.45 -9.21 -57.54
N LEU A 250 -26.24 -8.79 -57.17
CA LEU A 250 -25.37 -7.93 -57.98
C LEU A 250 -24.75 -8.67 -59.18
N TRP A 251 -24.76 -10.01 -59.17
CA TRP A 251 -24.19 -10.85 -60.23
C TRP A 251 -25.25 -11.40 -61.21
N LEU A 252 -26.52 -11.43 -60.82
CA LEU A 252 -27.64 -11.74 -61.73
C LEU A 252 -27.73 -10.69 -62.85
N ASN A 253 -28.19 -11.09 -64.04
CA ASN A 253 -28.38 -10.15 -65.14
C ASN A 253 -29.49 -9.12 -64.80
N ARG A 254 -29.29 -7.86 -65.18
CA ARG A 254 -30.22 -6.74 -64.92
C ARG A 254 -31.65 -6.96 -65.42
N GLU A 255 -31.81 -7.79 -66.45
CA GLU A 255 -33.10 -8.13 -67.06
C GLU A 255 -33.89 -9.15 -66.23
N ALA A 256 -33.23 -9.92 -65.34
CA ALA A 256 -33.84 -10.84 -64.38
C ALA A 256 -34.43 -10.09 -63.16
N THR A 257 -35.34 -9.15 -63.44
CA THR A 257 -35.94 -8.22 -62.47
C THR A 257 -36.63 -8.96 -61.31
N ASN A 258 -37.41 -10.00 -61.61
CA ASN A 258 -38.13 -10.78 -60.60
C ASN A 258 -37.17 -11.50 -59.63
N ASP A 259 -36.09 -12.07 -60.14
CA ASP A 259 -35.15 -12.86 -59.34
C ASP A 259 -34.31 -11.97 -58.41
N ARG A 260 -33.86 -10.81 -58.90
CA ARG A 260 -33.19 -9.79 -58.06
C ARG A 260 -34.12 -9.31 -56.92
N ILE A 261 -35.40 -9.02 -57.22
CA ILE A 261 -36.37 -8.59 -56.19
C ILE A 261 -36.60 -9.70 -55.17
N ASN A 262 -36.91 -10.92 -55.63
CA ASN A 262 -37.21 -12.05 -54.74
C ASN A 262 -36.05 -12.37 -53.81
N LEU A 263 -34.82 -12.38 -54.31
CA LEU A 263 -33.60 -12.61 -53.51
C LEU A 263 -33.38 -11.51 -52.47
N GLY A 264 -33.52 -10.24 -52.87
CA GLY A 264 -33.34 -9.10 -51.96
C GLY A 264 -34.40 -9.02 -50.86
N VAL A 265 -35.69 -9.23 -51.21
CA VAL A 265 -36.78 -9.26 -50.23
C VAL A 265 -36.65 -10.45 -49.29
N THR A 266 -36.27 -11.63 -49.80
CA THR A 266 -36.07 -12.84 -48.97
C THR A 266 -34.90 -12.65 -48.01
N THR A 267 -33.78 -12.09 -48.44
CA THR A 267 -32.61 -11.85 -47.56
C THR A 267 -32.92 -10.80 -46.48
N VAL A 268 -33.65 -9.72 -46.79
CA VAL A 268 -34.14 -8.78 -45.76
C VAL A 268 -35.08 -9.46 -44.78
N LEU A 269 -36.08 -10.22 -45.25
CA LEU A 269 -37.05 -10.90 -44.38
C LEU A 269 -36.37 -11.93 -43.47
N THR A 270 -35.44 -12.72 -44.01
CA THR A 270 -34.65 -13.71 -43.25
C THR A 270 -33.79 -13.02 -42.19
N LEU A 271 -33.14 -11.89 -42.52
CA LEU A 271 -32.33 -11.15 -41.56
C LEU A 271 -33.19 -10.52 -40.43
N ILE A 272 -34.37 -9.97 -40.76
CA ILE A 272 -35.33 -9.47 -39.76
C ILE A 272 -35.77 -10.61 -38.83
N PHE A 273 -36.08 -11.79 -39.39
CA PHE A 273 -36.46 -12.97 -38.61
C PHE A 273 -35.35 -13.41 -37.64
N VAL A 274 -34.11 -13.51 -38.10
CA VAL A 274 -32.93 -13.84 -37.26
C VAL A 274 -32.69 -12.78 -36.17
N ILE A 275 -32.88 -11.50 -36.47
CA ILE A 275 -32.75 -10.40 -35.49
C ILE A 275 -33.84 -10.48 -34.41
N ILE A 276 -35.07 -10.88 -34.76
CA ILE A 276 -36.19 -11.00 -33.81
C ILE A 276 -36.00 -12.23 -32.92
N GLU A 277 -35.81 -13.42 -33.50
CA GLU A 277 -35.66 -14.65 -32.72
C GLU A 277 -34.38 -14.60 -31.85
N GLY A 278 -33.28 -14.08 -32.39
CA GLY A 278 -32.01 -13.88 -31.68
C GLY A 278 -32.02 -12.88 -30.52
N LYS A 279 -33.13 -12.16 -30.30
CA LYS A 279 -33.31 -11.18 -29.20
C LYS A 279 -34.49 -11.48 -28.28
N LYS A 280 -35.22 -12.57 -28.55
CA LYS A 280 -36.44 -12.98 -27.85
C LYS A 280 -36.23 -13.18 -26.34
N ASP A 281 -35.08 -13.74 -25.98
CA ASP A 281 -34.71 -14.07 -24.60
C ASP A 281 -33.84 -12.97 -23.93
N LEU A 282 -33.71 -11.79 -24.57
CA LEU A 282 -32.90 -10.69 -24.06
C LEU A 282 -33.78 -9.55 -23.50
N PRO A 283 -33.37 -8.89 -22.39
CA PRO A 283 -34.11 -7.80 -21.78
C PRO A 283 -34.03 -6.52 -22.61
N LYS A 284 -35.10 -5.71 -22.57
CA LYS A 284 -35.16 -4.41 -23.25
C LYS A 284 -34.32 -3.36 -22.50
N VAL A 285 -33.06 -3.23 -22.90
CA VAL A 285 -32.11 -2.23 -22.37
C VAL A 285 -32.26 -0.86 -23.05
N SER A 286 -31.88 0.20 -22.34
CA SER A 286 -31.98 1.60 -22.81
C SER A 286 -30.74 2.10 -23.56
N TYR A 287 -29.78 1.21 -23.86
CA TYR A 287 -28.51 1.51 -24.50
C TYR A 287 -28.23 0.49 -25.62
N ILE A 288 -27.46 0.89 -26.62
CA ILE A 288 -27.06 0.04 -27.73
C ILE A 288 -26.00 -0.96 -27.24
N THR A 289 -26.12 -2.24 -27.62
CA THR A 289 -25.12 -3.29 -27.33
C THR A 289 -24.15 -3.49 -28.50
N ALA A 290 -23.01 -4.13 -28.24
CA ALA A 290 -22.05 -4.50 -29.28
C ALA A 290 -22.68 -5.39 -30.39
N LEU A 291 -23.61 -6.28 -30.01
CA LEU A 291 -24.41 -7.09 -30.93
C LEU A 291 -25.39 -6.24 -31.78
N ASP A 292 -26.03 -5.23 -31.18
CA ASP A 292 -26.93 -4.32 -31.92
C ASP A 292 -26.18 -3.57 -33.04
N CYS A 293 -24.98 -3.07 -32.76
CA CYS A 293 -24.15 -2.41 -33.77
C CYS A 293 -23.83 -3.34 -34.95
N PHE A 294 -23.55 -4.63 -34.69
CA PHE A 294 -23.26 -5.60 -35.73
C PHE A 294 -24.49 -5.89 -36.60
N LEU A 295 -25.62 -6.22 -35.96
CA LEU A 295 -26.87 -6.54 -36.64
C LEU A 295 -27.43 -5.36 -37.44
N ALA A 296 -27.31 -4.13 -36.93
CA ALA A 296 -27.72 -2.92 -37.65
C ALA A 296 -26.86 -2.68 -38.90
N VAL A 297 -25.54 -2.93 -38.85
CA VAL A 297 -24.68 -2.82 -40.03
C VAL A 297 -24.99 -3.91 -41.05
N CYS A 298 -25.17 -5.17 -40.64
CA CYS A 298 -25.64 -6.23 -41.53
C CYS A 298 -26.97 -5.87 -42.22
N PHE A 299 -27.93 -5.30 -41.49
CA PHE A 299 -29.20 -4.85 -42.05
C PHE A 299 -29.03 -3.74 -43.09
N ILE A 300 -28.17 -2.75 -42.81
CA ILE A 300 -27.83 -1.70 -43.78
C ILE A 300 -27.24 -2.31 -45.04
N PHE A 301 -26.27 -3.25 -44.95
CA PHE A 301 -25.67 -3.88 -46.13
C PHE A 301 -26.69 -4.63 -47.00
N VAL A 302 -27.58 -5.44 -46.40
CA VAL A 302 -28.62 -6.16 -47.16
C VAL A 302 -29.62 -5.17 -47.78
N PHE A 303 -30.13 -4.21 -47.01
CA PHE A 303 -31.07 -3.20 -47.51
C PHE A 303 -30.45 -2.33 -48.63
N SER A 304 -29.17 -2.00 -48.53
CA SER A 304 -28.45 -1.28 -49.57
C SER A 304 -28.36 -2.06 -50.89
N THR A 305 -28.32 -3.39 -50.89
CA THR A 305 -28.42 -4.17 -52.15
C THR A 305 -29.80 -4.07 -52.82
N LEU A 306 -30.89 -3.97 -52.06
CA LEU A 306 -32.22 -3.65 -52.63
C LEU A 306 -32.29 -2.22 -53.18
N PHE A 307 -31.66 -1.26 -52.48
CA PHE A 307 -31.63 0.14 -52.90
C PHE A 307 -30.77 0.37 -54.15
N GLU A 308 -29.63 -0.34 -54.26
CA GLU A 308 -28.79 -0.39 -55.46
C GLU A 308 -29.60 -0.91 -56.65
N PHE A 309 -30.28 -2.05 -56.49
CA PHE A 309 -31.16 -2.60 -57.52
C PHE A 309 -32.26 -1.61 -57.93
N ALA A 310 -32.90 -0.93 -56.97
CA ALA A 310 -33.93 0.06 -57.26
C ALA A 310 -33.39 1.24 -58.08
N LEU A 311 -32.17 1.70 -57.80
CA LEU A 311 -31.48 2.72 -58.61
C LEU A 311 -31.14 2.19 -60.02
N VAL A 312 -30.58 0.99 -60.13
CA VAL A 312 -30.25 0.36 -61.43
C VAL A 312 -31.50 0.17 -62.29
N HIS A 313 -32.61 -0.30 -61.70
CA HIS A 313 -33.88 -0.46 -62.40
C HIS A 313 -34.48 0.90 -62.82
N TYR A 314 -34.46 1.91 -61.94
CA TYR A 314 -34.90 3.28 -62.27
C TYR A 314 -34.09 3.88 -63.43
N TYR A 315 -32.77 3.85 -63.37
CA TYR A 315 -31.90 4.36 -64.46
C TYR A 315 -31.96 3.51 -65.73
N THR A 316 -32.36 2.25 -65.65
CA THR A 316 -32.68 1.44 -66.83
C THR A 316 -33.99 1.93 -67.46
N LYS A 317 -35.11 1.94 -66.72
CA LYS A 317 -36.44 2.32 -67.26
C LYS A 317 -36.48 3.78 -67.76
N ALA A 318 -35.80 4.70 -67.07
CA ALA A 318 -35.64 6.09 -67.52
C ALA A 318 -34.78 6.25 -68.79
N ARG A 319 -34.09 5.19 -69.25
CA ARG A 319 -33.26 5.17 -70.46
C ARG A 319 -33.83 4.26 -71.57
N THR A 320 -34.78 3.37 -71.25
CA THR A 320 -35.46 2.49 -72.22
C THR A 320 -36.58 3.21 -72.98
N GLY A 321 -37.39 4.04 -72.30
CA GLY A 321 -38.37 4.92 -72.96
C GLY A 321 -39.74 5.02 -72.29
N ASP A 322 -40.16 4.00 -71.53
CA ASP A 322 -41.52 3.81 -70.99
C ASP A 322 -42.10 5.05 -70.28
N LEU A 323 -41.26 5.81 -69.58
CA LEU A 323 -41.66 7.03 -68.84
C LEU A 323 -42.14 8.17 -69.77
N ASN A 324 -41.75 8.16 -71.04
CA ASN A 324 -42.25 9.08 -72.05
C ASN A 324 -43.49 8.56 -72.79
N GLU A 325 -43.72 7.24 -72.85
CA GLU A 325 -44.95 6.69 -73.43
C GLU A 325 -46.15 7.01 -72.53
N ASN A 326 -46.04 6.77 -71.22
CA ASN A 326 -47.08 7.14 -70.26
C ASN A 326 -47.33 8.67 -70.18
N MET A 327 -46.36 9.52 -70.54
CA MET A 327 -46.60 10.97 -70.67
C MET A 327 -47.30 11.32 -71.99
N ARG A 328 -46.95 10.65 -73.10
CA ARG A 328 -47.62 10.84 -74.39
C ARG A 328 -49.06 10.38 -74.38
N GLU A 329 -49.36 9.25 -73.75
CA GLU A 329 -50.76 8.82 -73.55
C GLU A 329 -51.56 9.85 -72.72
N LEU A 330 -50.90 10.53 -71.77
CA LEU A 330 -51.53 11.58 -70.97
C LEU A 330 -51.71 12.89 -71.76
N GLU A 331 -50.74 13.28 -72.60
CA GLU A 331 -50.86 14.41 -73.52
C GLU A 331 -51.95 14.15 -74.58
N ASP A 332 -51.97 12.98 -75.23
CA ASP A 332 -53.01 12.57 -76.19
C ASP A 332 -54.41 12.49 -75.53
N TYR A 333 -54.50 12.09 -74.26
CA TYR A 333 -55.76 12.09 -73.52
C TYR A 333 -56.24 13.51 -73.19
N ILE A 334 -55.34 14.44 -72.84
CA ILE A 334 -55.70 15.83 -72.55
C ILE A 334 -56.10 16.56 -73.83
N ILE A 335 -55.32 16.41 -74.91
CA ILE A 335 -55.58 17.06 -76.21
C ILE A 335 -56.92 16.61 -76.83
N ARG A 336 -57.37 15.38 -76.57
CA ARG A 336 -58.67 14.87 -77.07
C ARG A 336 -59.92 15.41 -76.35
N ASN A 337 -59.77 16.15 -75.25
CA ASN A 337 -60.91 16.57 -74.41
C ASN A 337 -61.12 18.10 -74.34
N ASP A 338 -60.31 18.91 -75.06
CA ASP A 338 -60.39 20.38 -75.01
C ASP A 338 -61.17 21.01 -76.19
N ASP A 339 -61.45 20.23 -77.25
CA ASP A 339 -62.17 20.65 -78.47
C ASP A 339 -63.60 20.07 -78.56
N SER A 340 -64.49 20.40 -77.60
CA SER A 340 -65.95 20.20 -77.79
C SER A 340 -66.84 21.13 -76.92
N ASP A 341 -66.96 22.37 -77.40
CA ASP A 341 -68.11 23.29 -77.36
C ASP A 341 -69.28 23.14 -76.33
N THR A 342 -69.56 24.30 -75.71
CA THR A 342 -70.90 24.89 -75.41
C THR A 342 -71.83 24.36 -74.29
N ASN A 343 -72.09 25.30 -73.38
CA ASN A 343 -73.40 25.77 -72.89
C ASN A 343 -74.31 24.99 -71.90
N ASP A 344 -74.63 25.76 -70.84
CA ASP A 344 -75.95 25.95 -70.22
C ASP A 344 -76.57 24.89 -69.28
N ASN A 345 -76.36 25.15 -67.98
CA ASN A 345 -77.38 25.28 -66.91
C ASN A 345 -78.36 24.11 -66.65
N GLU A 346 -78.23 23.47 -65.47
CA GLU A 346 -79.04 23.93 -64.32
C GLU A 346 -78.52 23.53 -62.91
N PHE A 347 -78.45 24.56 -62.07
CA PHE A 347 -78.61 24.67 -60.62
C PHE A 347 -78.96 23.44 -59.74
N SER A 348 -78.13 23.14 -58.73
CA SER A 348 -78.53 23.13 -57.29
C SER A 348 -77.31 22.96 -56.36
N SER A 349 -77.44 23.25 -55.05
CA SER A 349 -76.35 23.22 -54.06
C SER A 349 -76.79 22.72 -52.68
N SER A 350 -75.82 22.41 -51.80
CA SER A 350 -75.96 21.71 -50.49
C SER A 350 -76.43 20.24 -50.62
N ASP A 351 -75.88 19.25 -49.90
CA ASP A 351 -75.35 19.31 -48.53
C ASP A 351 -74.00 18.58 -48.30
N ILE A 352 -73.41 18.80 -47.11
CA ILE A 352 -72.19 18.13 -46.62
C ILE A 352 -72.52 17.38 -45.33
N HIS A 353 -72.11 16.11 -45.18
CA HIS A 353 -72.00 15.51 -43.85
C HIS A 353 -70.83 14.53 -43.66
N LEU A 354 -69.93 14.87 -42.71
CA LEU A 354 -68.90 13.98 -42.15
C LEU A 354 -69.42 13.22 -40.92
N VAL A 355 -68.86 12.03 -40.68
CA VAL A 355 -68.76 11.36 -39.36
C VAL A 355 -67.42 10.59 -39.33
N TYR A 356 -66.56 10.57 -38.30
CA TYR A 356 -66.24 11.46 -37.15
C TYR A 356 -64.90 10.93 -36.55
N ARG A 357 -63.81 11.71 -36.37
CA ARG A 357 -63.38 12.50 -35.16
C ARG A 357 -63.15 11.66 -33.87
N PRO A 358 -62.54 12.16 -32.76
CA PRO A 358 -61.81 13.42 -32.45
C PRO A 358 -60.37 13.16 -31.92
N SER A 359 -59.56 14.01 -31.24
CA SER A 359 -59.76 15.18 -30.33
C SER A 359 -58.40 15.87 -30.02
N ILE A 360 -58.25 17.09 -29.46
CA ILE A 360 -59.12 18.27 -29.22
C ILE A 360 -58.24 19.53 -28.93
N LYS A 361 -58.66 20.71 -29.43
CA LYS A 361 -58.56 22.14 -28.95
C LYS A 361 -57.35 22.61 -28.08
N ARG A 362 -56.88 23.88 -28.14
CA ARG A 362 -57.65 25.13 -27.89
C ARG A 362 -56.96 26.43 -28.38
N LYS A 363 -57.75 27.49 -28.59
CA LYS A 363 -57.37 28.93 -28.69
C LYS A 363 -57.71 29.64 -27.34
N SER A 364 -57.57 30.93 -27.03
CA SER A 364 -57.29 32.22 -27.74
C SER A 364 -57.11 33.34 -26.67
N THR A 365 -56.68 34.61 -26.87
CA THR A 365 -55.79 35.38 -27.78
C THR A 365 -55.84 36.86 -27.31
N SER A 366 -54.72 37.59 -27.12
CA SER A 366 -54.77 39.03 -26.76
C SER A 366 -53.59 39.90 -27.27
N LYS A 367 -53.79 41.23 -27.24
CA LYS A 367 -52.96 42.34 -27.79
C LYS A 367 -52.22 43.05 -26.62
N LYS A 368 -51.24 43.98 -26.71
CA LYS A 368 -50.47 44.68 -27.79
C LYS A 368 -49.27 45.43 -27.12
N ILE A 369 -48.19 45.77 -27.87
CA ILE A 369 -47.27 46.95 -27.65
C ILE A 369 -46.35 46.91 -26.38
N ARG A 370 -45.07 47.33 -26.33
CA ARG A 370 -44.10 47.99 -27.27
C ARG A 370 -42.63 47.61 -26.95
N SER A 371 -41.76 47.60 -27.96
CA SER A 371 -40.34 48.04 -27.93
C SER A 371 -39.31 47.45 -26.94
N LYS A 372 -38.47 46.48 -27.40
CA LYS A 372 -37.01 46.69 -27.66
C LYS A 372 -36.27 45.43 -28.16
N LYS A 373 -35.52 45.60 -29.27
CA LYS A 373 -34.37 44.81 -29.80
C LYS A 373 -34.50 43.30 -30.14
N SER A 374 -33.77 42.92 -31.20
CA SER A 374 -33.26 41.57 -31.58
C SER A 374 -34.06 40.64 -32.53
N LEU A 375 -33.25 39.93 -33.36
CA LEU A 375 -33.45 38.68 -34.13
C LEU A 375 -34.51 38.53 -35.27
N LYS A 376 -34.07 37.82 -36.33
CA LYS A 376 -34.83 37.07 -37.37
C LYS A 376 -36.12 37.75 -37.88
N LYS A 377 -36.15 38.49 -39.01
CA LYS A 377 -35.55 38.29 -40.36
C LYS A 377 -35.98 36.99 -41.05
N TYR A 378 -37.15 37.03 -41.70
CA TYR A 378 -37.54 36.15 -42.82
C TYR A 378 -38.25 36.98 -43.92
N CYS A 379 -38.38 36.40 -45.11
CA CYS A 379 -38.53 37.09 -46.41
C CYS A 379 -39.83 37.89 -46.67
N ARG A 380 -39.69 39.01 -47.41
CA ARG A 380 -40.53 39.59 -48.50
C ARG A 380 -40.16 41.09 -48.61
N HIS A 381 -39.84 41.70 -49.76
CA HIS A 381 -40.06 41.38 -51.17
C HIS A 381 -38.78 41.58 -52.02
N PHE A 382 -38.74 41.04 -53.24
CA PHE A 382 -38.71 41.87 -54.46
C PHE A 382 -39.23 41.06 -55.67
N HIS A 383 -39.79 41.77 -56.65
CA HIS A 383 -40.29 41.19 -57.91
C HIS A 383 -39.25 41.33 -59.04
N CYS A 384 -39.53 40.67 -60.17
CA CYS A 384 -38.95 40.83 -61.51
C CYS A 384 -37.68 40.03 -61.89
N LYS A 385 -37.86 39.24 -62.96
CA LYS A 385 -36.88 38.87 -64.01
C LYS A 385 -36.47 40.14 -64.82
N PRO A 386 -35.54 40.13 -65.80
CA PRO A 386 -34.86 38.98 -66.43
C PRO A 386 -33.32 39.11 -66.64
N ALA A 387 -32.68 37.99 -67.02
CA ALA A 387 -31.47 37.98 -67.85
C ALA A 387 -31.17 36.57 -68.43
N TYR A 388 -31.43 36.39 -69.72
CA TYR A 388 -30.53 35.63 -70.61
C TYR A 388 -29.39 36.61 -70.99
N SER A 389 -28.14 36.23 -71.31
CA SER A 389 -27.52 34.90 -71.49
C SER A 389 -25.97 35.00 -71.33
N ALA A 390 -25.26 33.93 -71.70
CA ALA A 390 -23.82 33.88 -72.00
C ALA A 390 -22.79 33.98 -70.85
N PHE A 391 -22.37 32.81 -70.36
CA PHE A 391 -21.07 32.28 -70.81
C PHE A 391 -21.06 30.73 -70.80
N GLN A 392 -20.58 30.10 -71.86
CA GLN A 392 -20.33 28.64 -71.88
C GLN A 392 -18.87 28.36 -71.49
N GLY A 393 -18.65 27.55 -70.44
CA GLY A 393 -17.32 27.28 -69.89
C GLY A 393 -17.10 25.80 -69.55
N ARG A 394 -16.48 25.07 -70.48
CA ARG A 394 -16.03 23.66 -70.41
C ARG A 394 -15.66 23.16 -68.99
N ALA A 395 -16.51 22.32 -68.39
CA ALA A 395 -16.13 21.41 -67.29
C ALA A 395 -17.08 20.19 -67.21
N LEU A 396 -18.38 20.45 -66.97
CA LEU A 396 -19.38 19.42 -66.64
C LEU A 396 -19.88 18.55 -67.81
N LYS A 397 -19.23 18.58 -68.98
CA LYS A 397 -19.71 17.87 -70.19
C LYS A 397 -19.16 16.44 -70.36
N ASN A 398 -18.16 16.03 -69.57
CA ASN A 398 -17.49 14.72 -69.73
C ASN A 398 -17.91 13.64 -68.72
N ILE A 399 -18.72 13.96 -67.69
CA ILE A 399 -19.23 12.96 -66.73
C ILE A 399 -20.49 12.24 -67.26
N PHE A 400 -21.22 12.85 -68.20
CA PHE A 400 -22.51 12.35 -68.71
C PHE A 400 -22.42 11.44 -69.95
N TYR A 401 -21.22 10.95 -70.31
CA TYR A 401 -21.03 10.00 -71.42
C TYR A 401 -20.28 8.73 -70.97
N MET A 402 -20.93 7.98 -70.07
CA MET A 402 -20.56 6.62 -69.66
C MET A 402 -21.79 5.70 -69.72
N ASN A 403 -21.58 4.39 -69.89
CA ASN A 403 -22.66 3.40 -69.79
C ASN A 403 -23.02 3.12 -68.33
N SER A 404 -23.64 4.14 -67.71
CA SER A 404 -23.86 4.31 -66.28
C SER A 404 -24.67 3.20 -65.60
N VAL A 405 -25.44 2.39 -66.32
CA VAL A 405 -26.20 1.27 -65.72
C VAL A 405 -25.28 0.10 -65.38
N SER A 406 -24.38 -0.29 -66.29
CA SER A 406 -23.47 -1.43 -66.06
C SER A 406 -22.34 -1.11 -65.09
N GLN A 407 -21.92 0.17 -65.00
CA GLN A 407 -20.84 0.59 -64.11
C GLN A 407 -21.26 0.56 -62.63
N ILE A 408 -22.55 0.71 -62.31
CA ILE A 408 -23.03 0.65 -60.92
C ILE A 408 -22.92 -0.78 -60.38
N ASP A 409 -23.46 -1.79 -61.09
CA ASP A 409 -23.28 -3.22 -60.78
C ASP A 409 -21.79 -3.56 -60.57
N ILE A 410 -20.90 -3.11 -61.47
CA ILE A 410 -19.45 -3.39 -61.42
C ILE A 410 -18.78 -2.77 -60.18
N ILE A 411 -19.10 -1.51 -59.85
CA ILE A 411 -18.55 -0.84 -58.66
C ILE A 411 -19.12 -1.49 -57.38
N ALA A 412 -20.41 -1.83 -57.35
CA ALA A 412 -21.05 -2.48 -56.22
C ALA A 412 -20.41 -3.84 -55.88
N ARG A 413 -20.10 -4.67 -56.89
CA ARG A 413 -19.42 -5.96 -56.73
C ARG A 413 -18.06 -5.90 -56.02
N ILE A 414 -17.39 -4.74 -56.04
CA ILE A 414 -16.10 -4.53 -55.35
C ILE A 414 -16.31 -3.79 -54.02
N LEU A 415 -17.14 -2.74 -54.02
CA LEU A 415 -17.32 -1.85 -52.87
C LEU A 415 -18.01 -2.55 -51.68
N TYR A 416 -19.06 -3.35 -51.93
CA TYR A 416 -19.81 -4.01 -50.86
C TYR A 416 -18.95 -5.06 -50.11
N PRO A 417 -18.24 -6.00 -50.78
CA PRO A 417 -17.35 -6.92 -50.10
C PRO A 417 -16.21 -6.24 -49.35
N LEU A 418 -15.56 -5.25 -49.97
CA LEU A 418 -14.42 -4.55 -49.38
C LEU A 418 -14.81 -3.81 -48.09
N THR A 419 -15.92 -3.06 -48.12
CA THR A 419 -16.38 -2.29 -46.96
C THR A 419 -16.91 -3.17 -45.84
N PHE A 420 -17.60 -4.29 -46.14
CA PHE A 420 -18.05 -5.24 -45.11
C PHE A 420 -16.88 -6.01 -44.48
N PHE A 421 -15.84 -6.37 -45.25
CA PHE A 421 -14.63 -6.98 -44.71
C PHE A 421 -13.87 -6.02 -43.78
N ILE A 422 -13.68 -4.76 -44.21
CA ILE A 422 -13.07 -3.71 -43.38
C ILE A 422 -13.88 -3.49 -42.09
N PHE A 423 -15.21 -3.44 -42.17
CA PHE A 423 -16.08 -3.34 -40.99
C PHE A 423 -15.86 -4.49 -40.01
N ASN A 424 -15.85 -5.75 -40.48
CA ASN A 424 -15.62 -6.92 -39.63
C ASN A 424 -14.25 -6.85 -38.95
N LEU A 425 -13.19 -6.51 -39.70
CA LEU A 425 -11.83 -6.38 -39.18
C LEU A 425 -11.74 -5.30 -38.08
N ILE A 426 -12.33 -4.13 -38.30
CA ILE A 426 -12.40 -3.04 -37.29
C ILE A 426 -13.22 -3.47 -36.08
N TYR A 427 -14.38 -4.10 -36.28
CA TYR A 427 -15.28 -4.55 -35.22
C TYR A 427 -14.59 -5.53 -34.26
N TRP A 428 -13.98 -6.60 -34.79
CA TRP A 428 -13.32 -7.60 -33.95
C TRP A 428 -12.06 -7.04 -33.26
N ILE A 429 -11.26 -6.19 -33.92
CA ILE A 429 -10.12 -5.51 -33.27
C ILE A 429 -10.60 -4.59 -32.15
N TYR A 430 -11.68 -3.83 -32.35
CA TYR A 430 -12.21 -2.93 -31.33
C TYR A 430 -12.69 -3.69 -30.09
N TYR A 431 -13.56 -4.70 -30.26
CA TYR A 431 -14.17 -5.41 -29.14
C TYR A 431 -13.27 -6.45 -28.46
N LEU A 432 -12.24 -6.98 -29.14
CA LEU A 432 -11.30 -7.94 -28.54
C LEU A 432 -10.01 -7.29 -27.98
N TYR A 433 -9.51 -6.22 -28.60
CA TYR A 433 -8.19 -5.64 -28.26
C TYR A 433 -8.29 -4.22 -27.71
N ALA A 434 -9.06 -3.33 -28.35
CA ALA A 434 -9.10 -1.92 -27.95
C ALA A 434 -9.74 -1.69 -26.57
N ILE A 435 -10.73 -2.50 -26.17
CA ILE A 435 -11.37 -2.41 -24.85
C ILE A 435 -10.37 -2.70 -23.72
N ASN A 436 -9.58 -3.78 -23.81
CA ASN A 436 -8.56 -4.08 -22.79
C ASN A 436 -7.53 -2.95 -22.67
N LYS A 437 -6.95 -2.50 -23.80
CA LYS A 437 -5.97 -1.40 -23.81
C LYS A 437 -6.57 -0.10 -23.23
N ARG A 438 -7.83 0.20 -23.56
CA ARG A 438 -8.54 1.35 -23.00
C ARG A 438 -8.65 1.28 -21.47
N THR A 439 -8.92 0.10 -20.88
CA THR A 439 -8.95 -0.03 -19.42
C THR A 439 -7.57 0.06 -18.74
N GLU A 440 -6.46 -0.06 -19.48
CA GLU A 440 -5.11 0.26 -18.98
C GLU A 440 -4.81 1.77 -19.09
N GLU A 441 -5.18 2.39 -20.21
CA GLU A 441 -5.03 3.84 -20.41
C GLU A 441 -5.88 4.65 -19.42
N GLU A 442 -7.14 4.25 -19.20
CA GLU A 442 -8.02 4.86 -18.19
C GLU A 442 -7.47 4.66 -16.77
N ARG A 443 -6.92 3.49 -16.44
CA ARG A 443 -6.21 3.27 -15.15
C ARG A 443 -4.97 4.16 -15.01
N LYS A 444 -4.17 4.32 -16.06
CA LYS A 444 -2.98 5.20 -16.06
C LYS A 444 -3.34 6.67 -15.89
N ILE A 445 -4.48 7.12 -16.43
CA ILE A 445 -5.03 8.46 -16.22
C ILE A 445 -5.45 8.64 -14.76
N ILE A 446 -6.23 7.70 -14.20
CA ILE A 446 -6.67 7.72 -12.79
C ILE A 446 -5.47 7.72 -11.83
N TRP A 447 -4.44 6.92 -12.10
CA TRP A 447 -3.21 6.89 -11.31
C TRP A 447 -2.44 8.22 -11.33
N ASN A 448 -2.31 8.85 -12.51
CA ASN A 448 -1.64 10.15 -12.62
C ASN A 448 -2.44 11.27 -11.95
N ASP A 449 -3.78 11.27 -12.07
CA ASP A 449 -4.65 12.17 -11.30
C ASP A 449 -4.47 11.97 -9.78
N LEU A 450 -4.49 10.73 -9.29
CA LEU A 450 -4.30 10.42 -7.87
C LEU A 450 -2.95 10.94 -7.34
N LYS A 451 -1.85 10.73 -8.08
CA LYS A 451 -0.53 11.29 -7.72
C LYS A 451 -0.52 12.81 -7.69
N GLN A 452 -1.14 13.49 -8.66
CA GLN A 452 -1.24 14.96 -8.66
C GLN A 452 -2.14 15.46 -7.52
N ARG A 453 -3.25 14.77 -7.24
CA ARG A 453 -4.11 15.04 -6.08
C ARG A 453 -3.40 14.85 -4.74
N PHE A 454 -2.43 13.93 -4.65
CA PHE A 454 -1.53 13.80 -3.50
C PHE A 454 -0.52 14.97 -3.44
N LEU A 455 0.28 15.19 -4.48
CA LEU A 455 1.36 16.19 -4.53
C LEU A 455 0.89 17.62 -4.22
N ASN A 456 -0.35 17.95 -4.63
CA ASN A 456 -0.99 19.25 -4.41
C ASN A 456 -1.68 19.40 -3.03
N ARG A 457 -1.78 18.33 -2.23
CA ARG A 457 -2.37 18.36 -0.86
C ARG A 457 -1.32 18.58 0.23
N VAL A 458 -0.06 18.18 -0.02
CA VAL A 458 1.07 18.32 0.92
C VAL A 458 1.45 19.80 1.05
N ASN A 459 1.24 20.41 2.21
CA ASN A 459 1.42 21.84 2.46
C ASN A 459 2.54 22.12 3.46
N ALA A 460 3.57 22.86 3.01
CA ALA A 460 4.67 23.34 3.85
C ALA A 460 4.19 24.10 5.10
N GLN A 461 3.11 24.88 4.99
CA GLN A 461 2.56 25.67 6.12
C GLN A 461 1.89 24.80 7.20
N GLU A 462 1.33 23.64 6.83
CA GLU A 462 0.80 22.70 7.82
C GLU A 462 1.95 21.93 8.49
N ILE A 463 3.04 21.62 7.77
CA ILE A 463 4.24 21.02 8.38
C ILE A 463 4.92 22.00 9.35
N GLU A 464 5.06 23.28 8.98
CA GLU A 464 5.58 24.33 9.86
C GLU A 464 4.79 24.42 11.17
N LYS A 465 3.45 24.45 11.04
CA LYS A 465 2.52 24.48 12.16
C LYS A 465 2.57 23.20 13.01
N ASN A 466 2.73 22.02 12.39
CA ASN A 466 2.89 20.76 13.11
C ASN A 466 4.19 20.77 13.93
N LEU A 467 5.33 21.15 13.32
CA LEU A 467 6.61 21.23 14.02
C LEU A 467 6.54 22.22 15.19
N HIS A 468 5.99 23.42 14.97
CA HIS A 468 5.75 24.42 16.01
C HIS A 468 4.80 23.93 17.13
N ASN A 469 4.02 22.87 16.93
CA ASN A 469 3.15 22.30 17.95
C ASN A 469 3.85 21.24 18.78
N PHE A 470 4.59 20.31 18.15
CA PHE A 470 5.36 19.28 18.86
C PHE A 470 6.47 19.90 19.72
N THR A 471 7.21 20.85 19.16
CA THR A 471 8.44 21.42 19.75
C THR A 471 8.21 22.50 20.82
N ARG A 472 6.98 22.66 21.34
CA ARG A 472 6.65 23.66 22.38
C ARG A 472 7.14 23.26 23.77
N ASN A 473 7.07 21.98 24.05
CA ASN A 473 7.34 21.38 25.34
C ASN A 473 8.52 20.42 25.20
N THR A 474 9.06 19.96 26.32
CA THR A 474 9.99 18.83 26.34
C THR A 474 9.22 17.52 26.23
N HIS A 475 9.60 16.63 25.32
CA HIS A 475 8.92 15.33 25.11
C HIS A 475 9.90 14.15 25.29
N LEU A 476 10.49 14.06 26.49
CA LEU A 476 11.38 12.96 26.86
C LEU A 476 10.58 11.67 27.15
N ALA A 477 10.95 10.56 26.54
CA ALA A 477 10.22 9.29 26.66
C ALA A 477 9.92 8.87 28.11
N GLY A 478 8.72 8.34 28.35
CA GLY A 478 8.27 7.84 29.66
C GLY A 478 7.98 8.92 30.70
N THR A 479 7.89 10.19 30.28
CA THR A 479 7.40 11.30 31.11
C THR A 479 5.89 11.52 30.93
N ASP A 480 5.28 12.36 31.77
CA ASP A 480 3.88 12.76 31.57
C ASP A 480 3.69 13.56 30.27
N ASP A 481 4.67 14.36 29.84
CA ASP A 481 4.61 15.15 28.61
C ASP A 481 4.68 14.25 27.35
N ASP A 482 5.54 13.24 27.34
CA ASP A 482 5.59 12.17 26.32
C ASP A 482 4.24 11.44 26.20
N ARG A 483 3.63 11.03 27.33
CA ARG A 483 2.29 10.43 27.33
C ARG A 483 1.24 11.41 26.78
N ASN A 484 1.29 12.68 27.18
CA ASN A 484 0.34 13.70 26.72
C ASN A 484 0.45 13.91 25.20
N GLU A 485 1.66 13.86 24.62
CA GLU A 485 1.82 14.00 23.17
C GLU A 485 1.38 12.72 22.42
N ALA A 486 1.65 11.52 22.94
CA ALA A 486 1.09 10.28 22.40
C ALA A 486 -0.45 10.30 22.36
N GLU A 487 -1.10 10.80 23.42
CA GLU A 487 -2.55 10.98 23.47
C GLU A 487 -3.05 12.07 22.51
N SER A 488 -2.30 13.18 22.36
CA SER A 488 -2.55 14.26 21.39
C SER A 488 -2.51 13.76 19.93
N ILE A 489 -1.43 13.07 19.53
CA ILE A 489 -1.29 12.45 18.21
C ILE A 489 -2.45 11.46 17.98
N ALA A 490 -2.70 10.57 18.94
CA ALA A 490 -3.75 9.56 18.82
C ALA A 490 -5.17 10.15 18.73
N LYS A 491 -5.41 11.31 19.36
CA LYS A 491 -6.66 12.06 19.24
C LYS A 491 -6.79 12.72 17.85
N GLN A 492 -5.78 13.49 17.43
CA GLN A 492 -5.81 14.23 16.17
C GLN A 492 -5.94 13.30 14.95
N TRP A 493 -5.27 12.15 14.96
CA TRP A 493 -5.41 11.15 13.89
C TRP A 493 -6.82 10.53 13.82
N ARG A 494 -7.50 10.32 14.96
CA ARG A 494 -8.92 9.92 14.99
C ARG A 494 -9.84 11.01 14.49
N GLU A 495 -9.58 12.28 14.81
CA GLU A 495 -10.34 13.43 14.29
C GLU A 495 -10.17 13.60 12.77
N TYR A 496 -9.00 13.26 12.21
CA TYR A 496 -8.82 13.12 10.77
C TYR A 496 -9.57 11.93 10.15
N GLY A 497 -10.04 10.96 10.95
CA GLY A 497 -10.82 9.80 10.52
C GLY A 497 -9.99 8.55 10.23
N LEU A 498 -8.84 8.40 10.89
CA LEU A 498 -8.01 7.20 10.86
C LEU A 498 -8.42 6.23 11.99
N ASP A 499 -8.25 4.92 11.78
CA ASP A 499 -8.39 3.92 12.84
C ASP A 499 -7.10 3.86 13.66
N VAL A 500 -7.13 4.19 14.96
CA VAL A 500 -5.92 4.43 15.76
C VAL A 500 -5.90 3.61 17.04
N THR A 501 -4.91 2.71 17.12
CA THR A 501 -4.59 1.88 18.28
C THR A 501 -3.29 2.37 18.93
N THR A 502 -3.30 2.52 20.25
CA THR A 502 -2.09 2.80 21.04
C THR A 502 -1.54 1.51 21.65
N TYR A 503 -0.21 1.34 21.65
CA TYR A 503 0.46 0.15 22.15
C TYR A 503 1.36 0.52 23.34
N PRO A 504 0.94 0.23 24.59
CA PRO A 504 1.75 0.48 25.78
C PRO A 504 2.82 -0.60 25.98
N TYR A 505 4.02 -0.20 26.45
CA TYR A 505 5.11 -1.09 26.85
C TYR A 505 5.77 -0.57 28.14
N ASP A 506 6.12 -1.46 29.08
CA ASP A 506 6.79 -1.13 30.35
C ASP A 506 8.28 -1.45 30.27
N VAL A 507 9.06 -0.46 29.85
CA VAL A 507 10.46 -0.61 29.40
C VAL A 507 11.43 0.03 30.39
N LEU A 508 12.68 -0.45 30.44
CA LEU A 508 13.71 0.16 31.28
C LEU A 508 14.27 1.44 30.64
N LEU A 509 14.01 2.60 31.24
CA LEU A 509 14.57 3.90 30.84
C LEU A 509 15.53 4.43 31.92
N SER A 510 16.18 5.58 31.65
CA SER A 510 17.23 6.16 32.48
C SER A 510 17.06 7.67 32.60
N TYR A 511 17.11 8.23 33.81
CA TYR A 511 16.88 9.67 34.03
C TYR A 511 17.96 10.31 34.93
N PRO A 512 18.35 11.57 34.70
CA PRO A 512 19.22 12.31 35.61
C PRO A 512 18.47 12.69 36.89
N HIS A 513 19.20 12.96 37.97
CA HIS A 513 18.56 13.43 39.19
C HIS A 513 18.05 14.88 39.04
N LEU A 514 16.79 15.13 39.40
CA LEU A 514 16.11 16.41 39.17
C LEU A 514 16.85 17.59 39.82
N THR A 515 17.32 17.41 41.06
CA THR A 515 17.94 18.46 41.88
C THR A 515 19.45 18.39 41.99
N GLN A 516 20.09 17.28 41.59
CA GLN A 516 21.53 17.08 41.70
C GLN A 516 22.11 16.89 40.28
N PRO A 517 22.80 17.89 39.72
CA PRO A 517 23.37 17.76 38.38
C PRO A 517 24.50 16.73 38.37
N ASN A 518 24.60 15.96 37.29
CA ASN A 518 25.83 15.26 36.97
C ASN A 518 26.93 16.30 36.69
N ILE A 519 28.12 16.09 37.24
CA ILE A 519 29.22 17.06 37.15
C ILE A 519 30.59 16.38 36.97
N VAL A 520 31.47 17.10 36.28
CA VAL A 520 32.91 16.84 36.20
C VAL A 520 33.63 17.97 36.92
N SER A 521 34.57 17.63 37.82
CA SER A 521 35.27 18.60 38.66
C SER A 521 36.74 18.27 38.82
N ILE A 522 37.58 19.31 38.95
CA ILE A 522 39.00 19.19 39.27
C ILE A 522 39.20 19.60 40.73
N LEU A 523 39.91 18.75 41.48
CA LEU A 523 40.14 18.87 42.91
C LEU A 523 41.62 19.03 43.24
N ASP A 524 41.93 19.84 44.25
CA ASP A 524 43.27 19.93 44.84
C ASP A 524 43.60 18.74 45.76
N GLN A 525 44.82 18.74 46.32
CA GLN A 525 45.30 17.71 47.25
C GLN A 525 44.51 17.64 48.58
N ASN A 526 43.67 18.64 48.86
CA ASN A 526 42.79 18.72 50.04
C ASN A 526 41.31 18.42 49.69
N ASN A 527 41.01 18.10 48.42
CA ASN A 527 39.68 17.97 47.84
C ASN A 527 38.86 19.28 47.76
N ASN A 528 39.51 20.45 47.66
CA ASN A 528 38.87 21.71 47.28
C ASN A 528 38.59 21.74 45.77
N PHE A 529 37.43 22.29 45.37
CA PHE A 529 37.08 22.49 43.96
C PHE A 529 37.92 23.61 43.31
N ILE A 530 38.79 23.22 42.37
CA ILE A 530 39.56 24.14 41.50
C ILE A 530 38.79 24.44 40.21
N PHE A 531 38.00 23.49 39.73
CA PHE A 531 37.05 23.66 38.63
C PHE A 531 35.84 22.74 38.83
N GLN A 532 34.67 23.16 38.38
CA GLN A 532 33.45 22.36 38.37
C GLN A 532 32.61 22.73 37.12
N SER A 533 32.15 21.73 36.39
CA SER A 533 31.22 21.88 35.26
C SER A 533 29.85 22.40 35.74
N ASN A 534 29.16 23.17 34.89
CA ASN A 534 27.86 23.76 35.19
C ASN A 534 26.71 22.74 35.30
N GLY A 535 26.87 21.53 34.72
CA GLY A 535 25.86 20.46 34.79
C GLY A 535 24.49 20.83 34.20
N SER A 536 24.47 21.86 33.36
CA SER A 536 23.32 22.41 32.65
C SER A 536 23.79 23.31 31.50
N GLU A 537 22.96 23.46 30.47
CA GLU A 537 23.22 24.33 29.32
C GLU A 537 22.56 25.71 29.54
N PRO A 538 23.20 26.84 29.19
CA PRO A 538 22.63 28.18 29.37
C PRO A 538 21.48 28.48 28.39
N MET A 539 20.44 29.18 28.88
CA MET A 539 19.36 29.72 28.04
C MET A 539 19.78 31.08 27.44
N PHE A 540 19.38 31.35 26.19
CA PHE A 540 19.85 32.54 25.45
C PHE A 540 18.88 33.73 25.35
N ASN A 541 17.57 33.54 25.60
CA ASN A 541 16.56 34.60 25.48
C ASN A 541 15.43 34.42 26.52
N GLU A 542 14.98 35.52 27.12
CA GLU A 542 13.73 35.58 27.91
C GLU A 542 12.48 35.79 27.04
N ASP A 543 12.65 36.18 25.77
CA ASP A 543 11.53 36.47 24.87
C ASP A 543 10.86 35.23 24.26
N ASP A 544 11.46 34.04 24.39
CA ASP A 544 10.80 32.79 23.99
C ASP A 544 9.82 32.31 25.08
N LYS A 545 8.80 33.14 25.31
CA LYS A 545 7.72 32.97 26.30
C LYS A 545 6.76 31.83 25.93
N SER A 546 7.15 30.98 24.98
CA SER A 546 6.40 29.80 24.53
C SER A 546 6.81 28.52 25.29
N LEU A 547 8.03 28.47 25.82
CA LEU A 547 8.64 27.26 26.39
C LEU A 547 8.34 27.13 27.91
N PRO A 548 7.90 25.96 28.41
CA PRO A 548 7.65 25.74 29.82
C PRO A 548 8.98 25.53 30.59
N PHE A 549 9.48 26.60 31.22
CA PHE A 549 10.78 26.66 31.90
C PHE A 549 11.05 25.61 33.01
N ASN A 550 10.04 24.84 33.44
CA ASN A 550 10.16 23.90 34.55
C ASN A 550 10.73 22.51 34.18
N ASN A 551 10.65 22.08 32.90
CA ASN A 551 10.86 20.67 32.51
C ASN A 551 12.14 20.41 31.69
N ILE A 552 13.04 21.39 31.54
CA ILE A 552 14.28 21.24 30.75
C ILE A 552 15.16 20.10 31.28
N VAL A 553 15.41 19.11 30.42
CA VAL A 553 16.19 17.91 30.73
C VAL A 553 17.67 18.25 30.87
N ARG A 554 18.27 18.04 32.04
CA ARG A 554 19.71 18.26 32.28
C ARG A 554 20.58 17.38 31.35
N PRO A 555 21.80 17.79 30.97
CA PRO A 555 22.72 16.95 30.21
C PRO A 555 23.15 15.69 30.97
N PHE A 556 22.88 14.53 30.38
CA PHE A 556 23.33 13.23 30.88
C PHE A 556 23.50 12.23 29.73
N LEU A 557 24.24 11.15 29.98
CA LEU A 557 24.30 9.98 29.09
C LEU A 557 23.40 8.88 29.68
N ALA A 558 22.41 8.43 28.93
CA ALA A 558 21.43 7.48 29.44
C ALA A 558 22.07 6.08 29.61
N TYR A 559 21.62 5.35 30.63
CA TYR A 559 22.14 4.04 31.09
C TYR A 559 23.56 4.05 31.68
N THR A 560 24.25 5.17 31.77
CA THR A 560 25.51 5.21 32.55
C THR A 560 25.17 5.15 34.05
N PRO A 561 25.94 4.38 34.85
CA PRO A 561 25.60 4.09 36.23
C PRO A 561 25.65 5.34 37.12
N ASN A 562 24.92 5.26 38.23
CA ASN A 562 25.06 6.16 39.37
C ASN A 562 26.42 5.93 40.05
N GLY A 563 27.11 6.99 40.46
CA GLY A 563 28.34 6.88 41.23
C GLY A 563 29.32 8.04 41.00
N THR A 564 30.31 8.10 41.89
CA THR A 564 31.41 9.06 41.83
C THR A 564 32.72 8.32 41.65
N VAL A 565 33.51 8.75 40.65
CA VAL A 565 34.85 8.22 40.38
C VAL A 565 35.86 9.37 40.34
N GLN A 566 36.99 9.20 41.02
CA GLN A 566 38.06 10.19 41.13
C GLN A 566 39.40 9.55 40.75
N SER A 567 40.25 10.27 40.01
CA SER A 567 41.59 9.81 39.64
C SER A 567 42.56 10.98 39.48
N GLN A 568 43.84 10.78 39.84
CA GLN A 568 44.92 11.69 39.46
C GLN A 568 45.39 11.47 38.01
N LYS A 569 44.98 10.36 37.38
CA LYS A 569 45.30 10.03 36.00
C LYS A 569 44.16 10.41 35.06
N LEU A 570 44.47 11.29 34.11
CA LEU A 570 43.61 11.62 32.98
C LEU A 570 44.37 11.36 31.68
N PHE A 571 43.73 10.67 30.73
CA PHE A 571 44.24 10.46 29.37
C PHE A 571 43.26 10.98 28.31
N TYR A 572 43.79 11.53 27.22
CA TYR A 572 43.00 11.95 26.06
C TYR A 572 43.14 10.90 24.96
N ILE A 573 42.03 10.25 24.57
CA ILE A 573 42.02 9.10 23.66
C ILE A 573 41.18 9.42 22.41
N ASN A 574 41.38 10.60 21.83
CA ASN A 574 40.85 10.99 20.52
C ASN A 574 39.32 10.76 20.37
N TYR A 575 38.88 9.77 19.59
CA TYR A 575 37.47 9.43 19.42
C TYR A 575 37.08 8.13 20.14
N CYS A 576 37.94 7.58 21.00
CA CYS A 576 37.74 6.32 21.74
C CYS A 576 37.49 5.10 20.82
N THR A 577 38.03 5.11 19.59
CA THR A 577 37.94 3.93 18.69
C THR A 577 38.88 2.81 19.13
N ILE A 578 38.68 1.60 18.61
CA ILE A 578 39.55 0.46 18.97
C ILE A 578 40.99 0.72 18.49
N GLU A 579 41.13 1.38 17.34
CA GLU A 579 42.40 1.83 16.77
C GLU A 579 43.05 2.90 17.65
N ASP A 580 42.28 3.85 18.20
CA ASP A 580 42.80 4.84 19.15
C ASP A 580 43.37 4.18 20.41
N PHE A 581 42.66 3.21 20.98
CA PHE A 581 43.10 2.46 22.16
C PHE A 581 44.31 1.55 21.86
N GLN A 582 44.35 0.90 20.68
CA GLN A 582 45.51 0.11 20.23
C GLN A 582 46.74 1.01 20.02
N PHE A 583 46.56 2.19 19.44
CA PHE A 583 47.63 3.16 19.24
C PHE A 583 48.19 3.68 20.57
N ILE A 584 47.32 4.04 21.53
CA ILE A 584 47.75 4.45 22.88
C ILE A 584 48.60 3.38 23.57
N GLN A 585 48.29 2.09 23.41
CA GLN A 585 49.10 1.00 23.98
C GLN A 585 50.51 0.87 23.39
N THR A 586 50.83 1.56 22.29
CA THR A 586 52.21 1.66 21.77
C THR A 586 53.03 2.78 22.44
N ILE A 587 52.37 3.69 23.16
CA ILE A 587 52.97 4.87 23.82
C ILE A 587 52.92 4.74 25.34
N ILE A 588 51.82 4.21 25.88
CA ILE A 588 51.48 4.18 27.31
C ILE A 588 51.25 2.73 27.72
N ASN A 589 51.82 2.30 28.85
CA ASN A 589 51.66 0.94 29.33
C ASN A 589 50.19 0.68 29.73
N LYS A 590 49.61 -0.47 29.32
CA LYS A 590 48.23 -0.85 29.69
C LYS A 590 47.98 -0.77 31.21
N ASN A 591 48.98 -1.07 32.02
CA ASN A 591 48.87 -1.00 33.49
C ASN A 591 48.72 0.44 34.02
N GLU A 592 49.10 1.46 33.26
CA GLU A 592 48.94 2.88 33.63
C GLU A 592 47.52 3.38 33.37
N LEU A 593 46.87 2.89 32.31
CA LEU A 593 45.46 3.17 31.97
C LEU A 593 44.48 2.58 33.00
N ASN A 594 44.82 1.46 33.64
CA ASN A 594 43.96 0.83 34.63
C ASN A 594 43.72 1.76 35.84
N GLY A 595 42.45 1.98 36.21
CA GLY A 595 42.05 2.91 37.27
C GLY A 595 42.13 4.40 36.91
N SER A 596 42.31 4.74 35.63
CA SER A 596 42.29 6.12 35.14
C SER A 596 40.91 6.56 34.65
N ILE A 597 40.75 7.87 34.50
CA ILE A 597 39.64 8.51 33.78
C ILE A 597 40.16 8.95 32.40
N ILE A 598 39.29 8.98 31.39
CA ILE A 598 39.66 9.45 30.04
C ILE A 598 38.73 10.56 29.55
N ILE A 599 39.23 11.37 28.62
CA ILE A 599 38.45 12.36 27.86
C ILE A 599 38.52 12.04 26.35
N CYS A 600 37.36 12.04 25.70
CA CYS A 600 37.19 11.67 24.29
C CYS A 600 36.20 12.60 23.56
N ARG A 601 36.39 12.72 22.25
CA ARG A 601 35.55 13.51 21.35
C ARG A 601 34.30 12.73 20.92
N PHE A 602 33.16 13.41 20.81
CA PHE A 602 32.00 12.90 20.06
C PHE A 602 32.31 12.76 18.55
N GLY A 603 31.50 11.97 17.84
CA GLY A 603 31.72 11.65 16.43
C GLY A 603 32.61 10.43 16.19
N LYS A 604 32.83 10.10 14.91
CA LYS A 604 33.45 8.88 14.35
C LYS A 604 32.77 7.55 14.66
N ILE A 605 32.41 7.29 15.92
CA ILE A 605 31.71 6.07 16.36
C ILE A 605 30.61 6.37 17.38
N PHE A 606 29.65 5.45 17.51
CA PHE A 606 28.55 5.54 18.49
C PHE A 606 29.04 5.70 19.93
N ARG A 607 28.33 6.54 20.71
CA ARG A 607 28.72 6.95 22.07
C ARG A 607 28.81 5.77 23.06
N GLY A 608 27.93 4.77 22.94
CA GLY A 608 28.05 3.53 23.72
C GLY A 608 29.30 2.70 23.39
N ASN A 609 29.68 2.60 22.12
CA ASN A 609 30.91 1.89 21.71
C ASN A 609 32.16 2.52 22.35
N LYS A 610 32.22 3.85 22.51
CA LYS A 610 33.33 4.54 23.21
C LYS A 610 33.47 4.06 24.66
N ILE A 611 32.36 3.99 25.39
CA ILE A 611 32.30 3.60 26.81
C ILE A 611 32.62 2.10 26.97
N ASN A 612 32.04 1.25 26.12
CA ASN A 612 32.29 -0.19 26.11
C ASN A 612 33.74 -0.53 25.67
N ASN A 613 34.36 0.29 24.83
CA ASN A 613 35.79 0.18 24.54
C ASN A 613 36.63 0.55 25.77
N ALA A 614 36.34 1.68 26.43
CA ALA A 614 37.04 2.09 27.64
C ALA A 614 37.00 1.02 28.76
N GLU A 615 35.84 0.39 28.97
CA GLU A 615 35.66 -0.70 29.96
C GLU A 615 36.67 -1.86 29.73
N LYS A 616 36.91 -2.28 28.47
CA LYS A 616 37.86 -3.37 28.11
C LYS A 616 39.32 -3.05 28.45
N TYR A 617 39.66 -1.79 28.69
CA TYR A 617 41.02 -1.31 28.95
C TYR A 617 41.27 -0.95 30.43
N GLY A 618 40.27 -1.15 31.31
CA GLY A 618 40.39 -0.87 32.76
C GLY A 618 40.16 0.59 33.14
N ILE A 619 39.56 1.37 32.24
CA ILE A 619 39.15 2.76 32.51
C ILE A 619 37.96 2.76 33.47
N VAL A 620 37.96 3.63 34.48
CA VAL A 620 36.87 3.70 35.48
C VAL A 620 35.87 4.84 35.23
N GLY A 621 36.20 5.80 34.36
CA GLY A 621 35.26 6.84 33.94
C GLY A 621 35.60 7.52 32.61
N VAL A 622 34.58 7.99 31.91
CA VAL A 622 34.69 8.58 30.56
C VAL A 622 34.02 9.95 30.49
N ILE A 623 34.77 10.95 30.04
CA ILE A 623 34.30 12.32 29.75
C ILE A 623 34.14 12.44 28.23
N LEU A 624 32.97 12.88 27.76
CA LEU A 624 32.73 13.14 26.33
C LEU A 624 32.50 14.64 26.06
N TYR A 625 33.06 15.17 24.96
CA TYR A 625 32.82 16.56 24.55
C TYR A 625 32.69 16.74 23.03
N ASN A 626 31.98 17.78 22.62
CA ASN A 626 31.73 18.14 21.22
C ASN A 626 32.82 19.10 20.72
N ASP A 627 33.85 18.57 20.07
CA ASP A 627 35.01 19.36 19.65
C ASP A 627 34.66 20.42 18.57
N PRO A 628 35.05 21.70 18.74
CA PRO A 628 34.75 22.77 17.78
C PRO A 628 35.22 22.52 16.36
N ILE A 629 36.21 21.65 16.14
CA ILE A 629 36.67 21.26 14.79
C ILE A 629 35.55 20.63 13.94
N ASN A 630 34.52 20.06 14.58
CA ASN A 630 33.35 19.49 13.93
C ASN A 630 32.05 20.23 14.28
N TYR A 631 31.92 20.74 15.51
CA TYR A 631 30.65 21.28 16.02
C TYR A 631 30.58 22.82 16.06
N ALA A 632 31.71 23.53 15.98
CA ALA A 632 31.74 25.00 16.06
C ALA A 632 32.96 25.64 15.32
N PRO A 633 33.08 25.46 13.99
CA PRO A 633 34.18 26.03 13.22
C PRO A 633 34.19 27.56 13.28
N ASN A 634 35.31 28.14 13.74
CA ASN A 634 35.49 29.58 14.01
C ASN A 634 34.72 30.13 15.23
N PHE A 635 34.38 29.31 16.23
CA PHE A 635 33.68 29.75 17.47
C PHE A 635 34.27 30.98 18.18
N THR A 636 35.57 31.25 17.99
CA THR A 636 36.28 32.43 18.53
C THR A 636 35.82 33.76 17.93
N ARG A 637 35.02 33.75 16.85
CA ARG A 637 34.41 34.95 16.25
C ARG A 637 33.06 35.25 16.90
N PRO A 638 32.79 36.48 17.35
CA PRO A 638 31.46 36.87 17.87
C PRO A 638 30.33 36.55 16.88
N GLY A 639 29.23 35.98 17.37
CA GLY A 639 28.07 35.61 16.56
C GLY A 639 28.24 34.37 15.67
N SER A 640 29.35 33.63 15.77
CA SER A 640 29.59 32.42 14.98
C SER A 640 28.78 31.18 15.42
N THR A 641 28.18 31.21 16.61
CA THR A 641 27.42 30.10 17.23
C THR A 641 25.95 30.45 17.46
N TYR A 642 25.12 29.45 17.77
CA TYR A 642 23.75 29.63 18.25
C TYR A 642 23.72 30.62 19.45
N PRO A 643 22.78 31.58 19.53
CA PRO A 643 21.51 31.70 18.77
C PRO A 643 21.61 32.46 17.42
N ASN A 644 22.83 32.73 16.95
CA ASN A 644 23.09 33.54 15.75
C ASN A 644 23.46 32.68 14.51
N SER A 645 23.72 31.39 14.69
CA SER A 645 24.03 30.43 13.63
C SER A 645 23.52 29.02 13.97
N ILE A 646 23.80 28.06 13.08
CA ILE A 646 23.55 26.62 13.28
C ILE A 646 24.58 25.91 14.19
N TYR A 647 25.65 26.59 14.62
CA TYR A 647 26.81 25.94 15.26
C TYR A 647 26.71 25.91 16.80
N MET A 648 27.34 24.90 17.41
CA MET A 648 27.22 24.64 18.85
C MET A 648 27.82 25.78 19.69
N PRO A 649 27.14 26.24 20.76
CA PRO A 649 27.71 27.18 21.72
C PRO A 649 28.69 26.48 22.68
N ASP A 650 29.49 27.28 23.38
CA ASP A 650 30.63 26.86 24.22
C ASP A 650 30.28 25.91 25.38
N MET A 651 29.06 26.01 25.88
CA MET A 651 28.50 25.17 26.95
C MET A 651 27.53 24.07 26.45
N GLY A 652 27.32 23.94 25.14
CA GLY A 652 26.40 22.98 24.53
C GLY A 652 26.83 21.52 24.71
N GLN A 653 25.87 20.62 24.95
CA GLN A 653 26.10 19.27 25.44
C GLN A 653 25.17 18.24 24.79
N GLN A 654 25.73 17.40 23.91
CA GLN A 654 25.02 16.28 23.27
C GLN A 654 24.59 15.22 24.30
N ARG A 655 23.29 14.95 24.40
CA ARG A 655 22.70 13.81 25.15
C ARG A 655 22.71 12.52 24.32
N GLY A 656 22.18 11.43 24.87
CA GLY A 656 22.07 10.17 24.13
C GLY A 656 22.18 8.93 25.01
N SER A 657 21.59 7.83 24.54
CA SER A 657 21.77 6.51 25.12
C SER A 657 23.21 5.99 24.94
N ALA A 658 23.76 5.39 26.00
CA ALA A 658 24.98 4.60 25.96
C ALA A 658 24.74 3.10 25.67
N LEU A 659 23.48 2.69 25.47
CA LEU A 659 23.09 1.30 25.24
C LEU A 659 23.55 0.80 23.86
N ILE A 660 24.16 -0.40 23.80
CA ILE A 660 24.63 -1.01 22.54
C ILE A 660 23.58 -1.95 21.91
N LEU A 661 22.51 -2.25 22.66
CA LEU A 661 21.36 -3.07 22.23
C LEU A 661 20.27 -2.23 21.53
N SER A 662 19.46 -2.87 20.67
CA SER A 662 18.16 -2.36 20.18
C SER A 662 17.01 -3.02 20.96
N GLY A 663 16.02 -2.25 21.42
CA GLY A 663 14.92 -2.73 22.27
C GLY A 663 15.21 -2.66 23.77
N ASP A 664 14.24 -3.06 24.60
CA ASP A 664 14.39 -3.06 26.07
C ASP A 664 15.50 -4.05 26.51
N PRO A 665 16.55 -3.58 27.22
CA PRO A 665 17.59 -4.45 27.78
C PRO A 665 17.10 -5.49 28.80
N LEU A 666 15.83 -5.43 29.21
CA LEU A 666 15.22 -6.42 30.11
C LEU A 666 14.37 -7.50 29.42
N THR A 667 13.76 -7.26 28.25
CA THR A 667 12.79 -8.21 27.64
C THR A 667 13.16 -8.78 26.28
N LYS A 668 14.13 -8.18 25.57
CA LYS A 668 14.91 -8.72 24.43
C LYS A 668 14.40 -10.04 23.81
N HIS A 669 13.95 -9.98 22.55
CA HIS A 669 13.25 -11.03 21.79
C HIS A 669 11.76 -11.20 22.14
N TYR A 670 11.26 -10.49 23.15
CA TYR A 670 9.86 -10.51 23.53
C TYR A 670 9.37 -9.11 23.94
N PRO A 671 8.16 -8.71 23.51
CA PRO A 671 7.63 -7.37 23.76
C PRO A 671 7.45 -7.13 25.26
N ALA A 672 7.89 -5.95 25.73
CA ALA A 672 7.90 -5.49 27.12
C ALA A 672 6.50 -5.25 27.72
N LYS A 673 5.66 -6.28 27.73
CA LYS A 673 4.31 -6.25 28.32
C LYS A 673 4.33 -6.50 29.82
N ASP A 674 3.21 -6.22 30.45
CA ASP A 674 2.94 -6.33 31.89
C ASP A 674 3.26 -7.74 32.42
N TYR A 675 3.03 -8.77 31.59
CA TYR A 675 3.23 -10.19 31.91
C TYR A 675 4.60 -10.75 31.49
N MET A 676 5.48 -9.95 30.88
CA MET A 676 6.75 -10.44 30.34
C MET A 676 7.82 -10.62 31.43
N TYR A 677 8.60 -11.70 31.33
CA TYR A 677 9.81 -11.87 32.14
C TYR A 677 10.80 -10.76 31.84
N ARG A 678 11.40 -10.18 32.88
CA ARG A 678 12.43 -9.16 32.79
C ARG A 678 13.73 -9.68 33.38
N ALA A 679 14.83 -9.48 32.65
CA ALA A 679 16.16 -9.80 33.12
C ALA A 679 16.52 -9.01 34.40
N SER A 680 17.51 -9.49 35.12
CA SER A 680 18.13 -8.71 36.20
C SER A 680 18.79 -7.44 35.62
N ILE A 681 18.69 -6.33 36.34
CA ILE A 681 19.52 -5.13 36.09
C ILE A 681 20.96 -5.44 36.54
N ASP A 682 21.11 -6.03 37.73
CA ASP A 682 22.39 -6.50 38.24
C ASP A 682 22.98 -7.58 37.33
N ASN A 683 24.22 -7.38 36.89
CA ASN A 683 24.94 -8.24 35.94
C ASN A 683 24.37 -8.29 34.51
N ASN A 684 23.51 -7.35 34.10
CA ASN A 684 23.08 -7.26 32.70
C ASN A 684 24.29 -6.91 31.79
N PRO A 685 24.62 -7.73 30.77
CA PRO A 685 25.81 -7.52 29.94
C PRO A 685 25.67 -6.36 28.94
N TRP A 686 24.45 -5.86 28.72
CA TRP A 686 24.16 -4.77 27.76
C TRP A 686 24.25 -3.38 28.39
N LEU A 687 24.20 -3.28 29.73
CA LEU A 687 24.32 -2.02 30.46
C LEU A 687 25.80 -1.62 30.66
N PRO A 688 26.16 -0.33 30.48
CA PRO A 688 27.50 0.18 30.82
C PRO A 688 27.85 -0.01 32.30
N LYS A 689 29.08 -0.44 32.62
CA LYS A 689 29.52 -0.64 34.02
C LYS A 689 30.35 0.49 34.61
N ILE A 690 30.72 1.48 33.79
CA ILE A 690 31.60 2.60 34.18
C ILE A 690 30.89 3.93 34.02
N VAL A 691 31.17 4.87 34.92
CA VAL A 691 30.52 6.19 34.93
C VAL A 691 30.96 6.99 33.71
N ALA A 692 30.02 7.56 32.96
CA ALA A 692 30.33 8.45 31.85
C ALA A 692 29.35 9.63 31.79
N GLN A 693 29.89 10.80 31.46
CA GLN A 693 29.20 12.09 31.43
C GLN A 693 29.73 12.97 30.30
N GLN A 694 28.85 13.73 29.65
CA GLN A 694 29.24 14.75 28.67
C GLN A 694 29.50 16.10 29.34
N ILE A 695 30.28 16.95 28.68
CA ILE A 695 30.55 18.35 29.05
C ILE A 695 30.62 19.26 27.82
N GLY A 696 30.43 20.56 28.03
CA GLY A 696 30.60 21.58 26.99
C GLY A 696 32.06 21.74 26.58
N TYR A 697 32.32 22.23 25.38
CA TYR A 697 33.70 22.30 24.87
C TYR A 697 34.57 23.34 25.60
N ARG A 698 33.97 24.36 26.22
CA ARG A 698 34.64 25.25 27.18
C ARG A 698 35.09 24.55 28.45
N GLU A 699 34.27 23.62 28.95
CA GLU A 699 34.58 22.82 30.13
C GLU A 699 35.69 21.81 29.81
N ALA A 700 35.65 21.23 28.60
CA ALA A 700 36.73 20.41 28.07
C ALA A 700 38.05 21.19 27.93
N ARG A 701 38.02 22.46 27.49
CA ARG A 701 39.21 23.34 27.45
C ARG A 701 39.83 23.50 28.85
N GLU A 702 39.04 23.79 29.88
CA GLU A 702 39.57 23.93 31.26
C GLU A 702 40.17 22.62 31.80
N ILE A 703 39.67 21.46 31.37
CA ILE A 703 40.27 20.16 31.72
C ILE A 703 41.58 19.94 30.94
N LEU A 704 41.56 20.11 29.62
CA LEU A 704 42.68 19.77 28.72
C LEU A 704 43.90 20.67 28.95
N ILE A 705 43.75 21.96 29.28
CA ILE A 705 44.89 22.85 29.59
C ILE A 705 45.62 22.48 30.90
N ARG A 706 45.06 21.59 31.74
CA ARG A 706 45.64 21.14 33.01
C ARG A 706 46.27 19.74 32.93
N MET A 707 46.28 19.12 31.75
CA MET A 707 46.93 17.82 31.52
C MET A 707 48.43 17.97 31.26
N THR A 708 49.22 17.01 31.74
CA THR A 708 50.64 16.86 31.41
C THR A 708 50.89 15.57 30.62
N GLY A 709 51.95 15.54 29.82
CA GLY A 709 52.33 14.36 29.03
C GLY A 709 53.01 14.72 27.71
N LEU A 710 53.18 13.72 26.85
CA LEU A 710 53.68 13.91 25.49
C LEU A 710 52.60 14.51 24.58
N SER A 711 52.98 15.42 23.70
CA SER A 711 52.09 16.01 22.68
C SER A 711 51.52 14.95 21.73
N VAL A 712 50.26 15.12 21.34
CA VAL A 712 49.59 14.18 20.42
C VAL A 712 50.08 14.32 18.97
N ILE A 713 49.90 13.26 18.17
CA ILE A 713 50.07 13.32 16.71
C ILE A 713 49.08 14.29 16.05
N SER A 714 49.43 14.83 14.88
CA SER A 714 48.73 15.96 14.26
C SER A 714 47.25 15.72 13.91
N ASN A 715 46.83 14.47 13.65
CA ASN A 715 45.43 14.09 13.43
C ASN A 715 44.61 13.93 14.73
N TRP A 716 45.26 13.90 15.89
CA TRP A 716 44.61 13.83 17.21
C TRP A 716 44.33 15.20 17.81
N THR A 717 44.94 16.28 17.29
CA THR A 717 44.62 17.65 17.70
C THR A 717 43.16 18.01 17.39
N GLY A 718 42.59 18.90 18.19
CA GLY A 718 41.22 19.41 18.03
C GLY A 718 41.16 20.92 17.81
N GLY A 719 39.94 21.46 17.77
CA GLY A 719 39.66 22.85 17.42
C GLY A 719 39.67 23.84 18.58
N LEU A 720 39.79 23.36 19.84
CA LEU A 720 39.84 24.23 21.02
C LEU A 720 41.02 25.21 20.96
N ASP A 721 40.75 26.46 21.35
CA ASP A 721 41.76 27.51 21.41
C ASP A 721 42.60 27.39 22.68
N GLN A 722 43.89 27.74 22.59
CA GLN A 722 44.83 27.75 23.72
C GLN A 722 45.09 26.36 24.35
N VAL A 723 44.64 25.26 23.72
CA VAL A 723 44.88 23.88 24.17
C VAL A 723 46.05 23.26 23.41
N ASN A 724 47.13 22.93 24.14
CA ASN A 724 48.17 22.03 23.65
C ASN A 724 47.76 20.58 23.97
N TYR A 725 47.22 19.87 22.97
CA TYR A 725 46.75 18.49 23.16
C TYR A 725 47.93 17.55 23.49
N VAL A 726 47.86 16.91 24.65
CA VAL A 726 48.78 15.86 25.13
C VAL A 726 48.01 14.56 25.38
N TYR A 727 48.68 13.41 25.30
CA TYR A 727 48.04 12.12 25.59
C TYR A 727 47.58 11.97 27.06
N GLY A 728 48.20 12.71 27.97
CA GLY A 728 47.92 12.66 29.41
C GLY A 728 48.90 11.79 30.20
N GLY A 729 48.49 11.44 31.41
CA GLY A 729 49.30 10.75 32.42
C GLY A 729 48.96 11.23 33.82
N LEU A 730 49.36 12.47 34.13
CA LEU A 730 49.02 13.17 35.37
C LEU A 730 48.50 14.58 35.05
N LEU A 731 47.74 15.16 35.97
CA LEU A 731 47.40 16.59 35.94
C LEU A 731 48.51 17.43 36.57
N LEU A 732 48.52 18.73 36.28
CA LEU A 732 49.35 19.72 36.98
C LEU A 732 49.12 19.66 38.51
N ASP A 733 50.13 20.06 39.29
CA ASP A 733 50.08 20.26 40.76
C ASP A 733 49.54 19.08 41.60
N ASN A 734 49.58 17.85 41.06
CA ASN A 734 48.94 16.64 41.59
C ASN A 734 47.42 16.78 41.80
N LEU A 735 46.76 17.63 41.00
CA LEU A 735 45.30 17.73 40.92
C LEU A 735 44.68 16.36 40.58
N SER A 736 43.40 16.19 40.93
CA SER A 736 42.62 15.02 40.52
C SER A 736 41.35 15.41 39.77
N ILE A 737 40.94 14.59 38.81
CA ILE A 737 39.68 14.73 38.08
C ILE A 737 38.64 13.80 38.74
N GLN A 738 37.42 14.31 38.93
CA GLN A 738 36.28 13.56 39.45
C GLN A 738 35.10 13.68 38.49
N ILE A 739 34.40 12.56 38.26
CA ILE A 739 33.07 12.53 37.64
C ILE A 739 32.07 12.11 38.72
N SER A 740 30.95 12.80 38.82
CA SER A 740 29.84 12.45 39.72
C SER A 740 28.55 12.33 38.89
N SER A 741 27.98 11.12 38.84
CA SER A 741 26.75 10.79 38.11
C SER A 741 25.65 10.40 39.09
N TYR A 742 24.48 11.04 38.96
CA TYR A 742 23.30 10.78 39.76
C TYR A 742 22.16 10.17 38.93
N ASN A 743 22.50 9.53 37.82
CA ASN A 743 21.53 8.83 36.96
C ASN A 743 20.76 7.75 37.71
N THR A 744 19.52 7.49 37.29
CA THR A 744 18.63 6.47 37.86
C THR A 744 17.97 5.65 36.76
N LEU A 745 18.05 4.33 36.87
CA LEU A 745 17.33 3.39 36.01
C LEU A 745 15.91 3.19 36.55
N GLN A 746 14.89 3.33 35.71
CA GLN A 746 13.48 3.24 36.10
C GLN A 746 12.65 2.58 35.01
N ILE A 747 11.82 1.60 35.37
CA ILE A 747 10.82 1.07 34.44
C ILE A 747 9.73 2.12 34.25
N ARG A 748 9.36 2.38 33.00
CA ARG A 748 8.38 3.39 32.58
C ARG A 748 7.49 2.88 31.46
N ARG A 749 6.26 3.40 31.41
CA ARG A 749 5.28 3.04 30.39
C ARG A 749 5.33 4.03 29.23
N VAL A 750 5.74 3.54 28.06
CA VAL A 750 5.79 4.29 26.79
C VAL A 750 4.66 3.85 25.87
N HIS A 751 4.25 4.70 24.92
CA HIS A 751 3.05 4.49 24.12
C HIS A 751 3.28 4.78 22.62
N ASN A 752 3.43 3.74 21.81
CA ASN A 752 3.40 3.93 20.35
C ASN A 752 1.97 4.25 19.90
N VAL A 753 1.83 5.12 18.89
CA VAL A 753 0.55 5.43 18.24
C VAL A 753 0.54 4.86 16.82
N ILE A 754 -0.35 3.91 16.54
CA ILE A 754 -0.45 3.27 15.21
C ILE A 754 -1.81 3.59 14.60
N GLY A 755 -1.79 4.37 13.51
CA GLY A 755 -2.97 4.72 12.71
C GLY A 755 -3.03 3.91 11.40
N THR A 756 -4.13 3.21 11.15
CA THR A 756 -4.25 2.25 10.04
C THR A 756 -5.32 2.64 9.02
N ILE A 757 -4.96 2.66 7.74
CA ILE A 757 -5.89 2.61 6.61
C ILE A 757 -5.94 1.16 6.13
N THR A 758 -7.08 0.49 6.29
CA THR A 758 -7.23 -0.92 5.86
C THR A 758 -7.34 -1.02 4.33
N GLY A 759 -6.53 -1.88 3.72
CA GLY A 759 -6.54 -2.17 2.29
C GLY A 759 -7.77 -2.94 1.83
N HIS A 760 -8.25 -2.68 0.61
CA HIS A 760 -9.50 -3.27 0.11
C HIS A 760 -9.33 -4.57 -0.70
N ILE A 761 -8.09 -4.97 -1.02
CA ILE A 761 -7.78 -6.22 -1.76
C ILE A 761 -6.78 -7.08 -0.98
N GLU A 762 -5.74 -6.45 -0.46
CA GLU A 762 -4.68 -7.10 0.32
C GLU A 762 -4.60 -6.48 1.74
N PRO A 763 -5.67 -6.55 2.56
CA PRO A 763 -5.68 -5.99 3.92
C PRO A 763 -4.61 -6.61 4.83
N ASP A 764 -4.12 -7.80 4.48
CA ASP A 764 -3.07 -8.54 5.19
C ASP A 764 -1.64 -8.20 4.72
N ARG A 765 -1.46 -7.15 3.91
CA ARG A 765 -0.16 -6.63 3.46
C ARG A 765 0.00 -5.21 3.97
N TYR A 766 1.12 -4.95 4.65
CA TYR A 766 1.34 -3.69 5.37
C TYR A 766 2.47 -2.88 4.74
N VAL A 767 2.15 -1.69 4.25
CA VAL A 767 3.14 -0.61 4.04
C VAL A 767 3.10 0.27 5.28
N LEU A 768 4.25 0.55 5.88
CA LEU A 768 4.33 1.35 7.10
C LEU A 768 5.14 2.63 6.83
N ILE A 769 4.67 3.75 7.36
CA ILE A 769 5.40 5.01 7.52
C ILE A 769 5.62 5.18 9.02
N GLY A 770 6.85 5.49 9.45
CA GLY A 770 7.17 5.72 10.85
C GLY A 770 8.06 6.93 11.07
N ALA A 771 7.88 7.55 12.23
CA ALA A 771 8.75 8.52 12.88
C ALA A 771 8.64 8.28 14.39
N HIS A 772 9.68 8.58 15.16
CA HIS A 772 9.51 8.71 16.61
C HIS A 772 8.93 10.07 16.95
N PHE A 773 8.56 10.27 18.21
CA PHE A 773 8.14 11.58 18.72
C PHE A 773 8.75 11.91 20.08
N ASP A 774 9.44 10.97 20.73
CA ASP A 774 10.29 11.32 21.86
C ASP A 774 11.61 11.95 21.40
N ALA A 775 12.13 12.86 22.22
CA ALA A 775 13.43 13.51 22.03
C ALA A 775 14.06 13.85 23.38
N TRP A 776 15.38 14.07 23.44
CA TRP A 776 16.05 14.50 24.68
C TRP A 776 15.55 15.83 25.27
N ASN A 777 14.90 16.68 24.47
CA ASN A 777 14.47 18.02 24.88
C ASN A 777 13.27 18.48 24.02
N PHE A 778 13.40 19.57 23.25
CA PHE A 778 12.38 20.05 22.28
C PHE A 778 12.46 19.41 20.88
N GLY A 779 13.53 18.66 20.58
CA GLY A 779 13.65 17.78 19.41
C GLY A 779 13.33 18.38 18.04
N ALA A 780 13.56 19.68 17.79
CA ALA A 780 13.00 20.31 16.59
C ALA A 780 13.58 19.85 15.25
N MET A 781 14.71 19.16 15.25
CA MET A 781 15.18 18.41 14.09
C MET A 781 14.96 16.92 14.33
N ASP A 782 15.44 16.40 15.46
CA ASP A 782 15.37 14.99 15.86
C ASP A 782 14.33 14.75 17.00
N ASP A 783 13.17 14.15 16.75
CA ASP A 783 12.49 13.96 15.44
C ASP A 783 11.15 14.71 15.34
N GLY A 784 11.12 15.91 15.90
CA GLY A 784 10.06 16.89 15.62
C GLY A 784 9.85 17.11 14.12
N SER A 785 10.91 17.01 13.31
CA SER A 785 10.82 17.17 11.85
C SER A 785 10.09 16.00 11.16
N GLY A 786 10.45 14.76 11.49
CA GLY A 786 9.82 13.56 10.94
C GLY A 786 8.39 13.38 11.40
N ILE A 787 8.09 13.55 12.70
CA ILE A 787 6.69 13.46 13.19
C ILE A 787 5.80 14.57 12.62
N ALA A 788 6.32 15.78 12.39
CA ALA A 788 5.57 16.86 11.75
C ALA A 788 5.17 16.53 10.29
N VAL A 789 6.05 15.86 9.55
CA VAL A 789 5.76 15.34 8.21
C VAL A 789 4.83 14.13 8.25
N ASN A 790 5.03 13.19 9.18
CA ASN A 790 4.16 12.03 9.40
C ASN A 790 2.70 12.47 9.63
N HIS A 791 2.51 13.46 10.50
CA HIS A 791 1.21 14.01 10.85
C HIS A 791 0.53 14.73 9.67
N GLU A 792 1.32 15.45 8.85
CA GLU A 792 0.83 16.01 7.58
C GLU A 792 0.42 14.91 6.59
N LEU A 793 1.21 13.84 6.46
CA LEU A 793 0.89 12.73 5.58
C LEU A 793 -0.42 12.04 6.01
N VAL A 794 -0.68 11.86 7.30
CA VAL A 794 -2.00 11.37 7.79
C VAL A 794 -3.13 12.28 7.32
N ARG A 795 -3.00 13.61 7.47
CA ARG A 795 -4.00 14.60 7.01
C ARG A 795 -4.23 14.52 5.49
N VAL A 796 -3.16 14.32 4.72
CA VAL A 796 -3.22 14.20 3.25
C VAL A 796 -3.86 12.88 2.81
N PHE A 797 -3.45 11.73 3.35
CA PHE A 797 -3.99 10.43 2.98
C PHE A 797 -5.45 10.26 3.42
N THR A 798 -5.84 10.71 4.61
CA THR A 798 -7.26 10.73 5.03
C THR A 798 -8.12 11.65 4.16
N SER A 799 -7.56 12.77 3.64
CA SER A 799 -8.21 13.59 2.61
C SER A 799 -8.41 12.84 1.28
N LEU A 800 -7.48 11.96 0.88
CA LEU A 800 -7.65 11.11 -0.30
C LEU A 800 -8.75 10.05 -0.09
N ILE A 801 -8.86 9.42 1.08
CA ILE A 801 -9.97 8.50 1.42
C ILE A 801 -11.32 9.23 1.31
N LYS A 802 -11.42 10.43 1.91
CA LYS A 802 -12.60 11.30 1.79
C LYS A 802 -12.88 11.74 0.35
N SER A 803 -11.89 11.65 -0.54
CA SER A 803 -11.99 11.84 -1.99
C SER A 803 -12.22 10.53 -2.76
N ASN A 804 -12.77 9.51 -2.11
CA ASN A 804 -13.10 8.17 -2.63
C ASN A 804 -11.92 7.37 -3.22
N TRP A 805 -10.69 7.60 -2.74
CA TRP A 805 -9.60 6.65 -2.93
C TRP A 805 -9.69 5.52 -1.90
N LYS A 806 -9.29 4.30 -2.28
CA LYS A 806 -9.19 3.14 -1.38
C LYS A 806 -7.91 2.37 -1.73
N PRO A 807 -6.93 2.25 -0.81
CA PRO A 807 -5.68 1.57 -1.11
C PRO A 807 -5.87 0.07 -1.37
N ARG A 808 -5.08 -0.52 -2.29
CA ARG A 808 -5.01 -1.98 -2.49
C ARG A 808 -4.58 -2.71 -1.20
N ARG A 809 -3.44 -2.29 -0.62
CA ARG A 809 -2.83 -2.83 0.62
C ARG A 809 -3.21 -1.98 1.85
N SER A 810 -2.92 -2.45 3.06
CA SER A 810 -3.09 -1.60 4.26
C SER A 810 -1.89 -0.67 4.42
N LEU A 811 -2.14 0.60 4.72
CA LEU A 811 -1.14 1.63 4.99
C LEU A 811 -1.23 2.02 6.47
N MET A 812 -0.11 1.93 7.19
CA MET A 812 -0.01 2.28 8.61
C MET A 812 0.91 3.48 8.81
N PHE A 813 0.51 4.39 9.68
CA PHE A 813 1.31 5.51 10.18
C PHE A 813 1.66 5.22 11.63
N CYS A 814 2.92 5.39 11.99
CA CYS A 814 3.45 5.01 13.29
C CYS A 814 4.14 6.20 13.94
N ALA A 815 3.76 6.53 15.16
CA ALA A 815 4.55 7.38 16.06
C ALA A 815 5.19 6.47 17.11
N TRP A 816 6.52 6.38 17.12
CA TRP A 816 7.29 5.53 18.03
C TRP A 816 7.71 6.30 19.29
N ALA A 817 7.81 5.61 20.42
CA ALA A 817 8.24 6.17 21.69
C ALA A 817 9.46 5.43 22.26
N ALA A 818 10.33 6.14 22.97
CA ALA A 818 11.64 5.67 23.43
C ALA A 818 12.57 5.21 22.29
N GLU A 819 12.59 5.93 21.15
CA GLU A 819 13.68 5.76 20.18
C GLU A 819 15.01 6.11 20.85
N GLU A 820 15.11 7.32 21.43
CA GLU A 820 16.35 7.94 21.93
C GLU A 820 17.14 7.07 22.93
N TYR A 821 16.40 6.16 23.58
CA TYR A 821 16.88 5.23 24.59
C TYR A 821 17.48 3.95 24.00
N GLY A 822 17.21 3.60 22.74
CA GLY A 822 17.77 2.42 22.06
C GLY A 822 16.84 1.80 21.01
N ILE A 823 16.10 2.60 20.24
CA ILE A 823 15.13 2.16 19.25
C ILE A 823 14.05 1.27 19.91
N VAL A 824 13.53 1.66 21.07
CA VAL A 824 12.74 0.74 21.90
C VAL A 824 11.35 0.53 21.31
N GLY A 825 10.54 1.59 21.15
CA GLY A 825 9.14 1.46 20.76
C GLY A 825 8.90 0.67 19.47
N SER A 826 9.67 0.91 18.42
CA SER A 826 9.54 0.16 17.17
C SER A 826 9.99 -1.30 17.29
N ILE A 827 11.07 -1.61 18.05
CA ILE A 827 11.50 -3.00 18.29
C ILE A 827 10.40 -3.79 19.00
N GLU A 828 9.88 -3.27 20.12
CA GLU A 828 8.82 -3.94 20.89
C GLU A 828 7.54 -4.15 20.06
N PHE A 829 7.30 -3.32 19.03
CA PHE A 829 6.18 -3.48 18.09
C PHE A 829 6.50 -4.41 16.92
N VAL A 830 7.75 -4.45 16.42
CA VAL A 830 8.14 -5.38 15.37
C VAL A 830 8.13 -6.82 15.88
N GLU A 831 8.43 -7.05 17.15
CA GLU A 831 8.33 -8.40 17.76
C GLU A 831 6.89 -8.96 17.81
N ILE A 832 5.86 -8.12 17.66
CA ILE A 832 4.47 -8.57 17.46
C ILE A 832 4.00 -8.53 15.99
N LEU A 833 4.82 -8.03 15.05
CA LEU A 833 4.53 -8.02 13.63
C LEU A 833 4.90 -9.36 12.97
N GLY A 834 3.88 -10.08 12.50
CA GLY A 834 4.09 -11.21 11.60
C GLY A 834 4.65 -10.80 10.23
N SER A 835 4.93 -11.79 9.37
CA SER A 835 5.59 -11.66 8.05
C SER A 835 4.83 -10.86 6.95
N ARG A 836 3.94 -9.95 7.34
CA ARG A 836 3.02 -9.18 6.48
C ARG A 836 3.57 -7.82 6.00
N VAL A 837 4.66 -7.35 6.59
CA VAL A 837 5.30 -6.08 6.23
C VAL A 837 5.89 -6.18 4.82
N VAL A 838 5.37 -5.36 3.91
CA VAL A 838 5.86 -5.14 2.55
C VAL A 838 7.11 -4.29 2.59
N SER A 839 7.01 -3.13 3.24
CA SER A 839 8.08 -2.14 3.37
C SER A 839 7.79 -1.19 4.53
N TYR A 840 8.86 -0.68 5.14
CA TYR A 840 8.82 0.35 6.16
C TYR A 840 9.60 1.58 5.68
N LEU A 841 8.96 2.75 5.72
CA LEU A 841 9.52 4.04 5.31
C LEU A 841 9.78 4.86 6.58
N ASN A 842 11.05 5.14 6.87
CA ASN A 842 11.48 5.85 8.07
C ASN A 842 11.55 7.36 7.83
N MET A 843 11.23 8.11 8.88
CA MET A 843 11.53 9.52 9.05
C MET A 843 12.20 9.64 10.43
N ASP A 844 13.35 10.31 10.43
CA ASP A 844 14.26 10.54 11.54
C ASP A 844 15.16 11.68 11.06
N ALA A 845 15.30 12.75 11.88
CA ALA A 845 16.15 13.91 11.63
C ALA A 845 16.08 14.46 10.18
N ILE A 846 14.90 14.37 9.54
CA ILE A 846 14.75 14.32 8.08
C ILE A 846 15.24 15.56 7.32
N VAL A 847 15.39 16.70 8.00
CA VAL A 847 15.84 17.97 7.41
C VAL A 847 16.87 18.64 8.31
N ALA A 848 18.14 18.40 8.02
CA ALA A 848 19.30 19.06 8.62
C ALA A 848 20.05 20.01 7.66
N GLY A 849 19.50 20.21 6.46
CA GLY A 849 19.95 21.15 5.45
C GLY A 849 18.94 21.23 4.31
N ARG A 850 19.35 21.76 3.15
CA ARG A 850 18.41 22.02 2.03
C ARG A 850 18.98 21.87 0.62
N GLU A 851 20.22 21.39 0.49
CA GLU A 851 20.97 21.42 -0.77
C GLU A 851 21.06 20.06 -1.47
N LEU A 852 20.99 18.97 -0.69
CA LEU A 852 21.11 17.58 -1.16
C LEU A 852 20.21 16.66 -0.32
N MET A 853 19.32 15.91 -0.97
CA MET A 853 18.65 14.77 -0.35
C MET A 853 19.53 13.52 -0.50
N LEU A 854 19.77 12.79 0.58
CA LEU A 854 20.36 11.45 0.56
C LEU A 854 19.30 10.37 0.85
N MET A 855 19.55 9.15 0.37
CA MET A 855 18.67 8.01 0.63
C MET A 855 19.48 6.77 1.04
N GLU A 856 19.06 6.09 2.10
CA GLU A 856 19.59 4.81 2.59
C GLU A 856 18.49 3.77 2.45
N MET A 857 18.71 2.69 1.68
CA MET A 857 17.61 1.75 1.37
C MET A 857 18.03 0.31 1.06
N SER A 858 17.10 -0.62 1.25
CA SER A 858 17.21 -1.99 0.71
C SER A 858 17.22 -1.95 -0.83
N PRO A 859 18.09 -2.74 -1.52
CA PRO A 859 18.28 -2.66 -2.97
C PRO A 859 17.00 -2.83 -3.82
N LEU A 860 15.97 -3.49 -3.28
CA LEU A 860 14.69 -3.71 -3.97
C LEU A 860 13.90 -2.42 -4.22
N LEU A 861 14.09 -1.37 -3.40
CA LEU A 861 13.38 -0.09 -3.53
C LEU A 861 14.03 0.89 -4.51
N TYR A 862 15.21 0.56 -5.03
CA TYR A 862 16.06 1.45 -5.83
C TYR A 862 15.33 2.07 -7.04
N ASP A 863 14.72 1.25 -7.90
CA ASP A 863 14.14 1.72 -9.16
C ASP A 863 12.89 2.59 -8.94
N VAL A 864 12.08 2.28 -7.91
CA VAL A 864 10.90 3.10 -7.56
C VAL A 864 11.31 4.41 -6.88
N ALA A 865 12.36 4.44 -6.07
CA ALA A 865 12.90 5.68 -5.50
C ALA A 865 13.46 6.61 -6.60
N ILE A 866 14.23 6.04 -7.54
CA ILE A 866 14.75 6.74 -8.74
C ILE A 866 13.61 7.32 -9.60
N ASP A 867 12.53 6.58 -9.83
CA ASP A 867 11.41 7.07 -10.64
C ASP A 867 10.54 8.11 -9.91
N ILE A 868 10.54 8.12 -8.58
CA ILE A 868 9.86 9.15 -7.77
C ILE A 868 10.70 10.42 -7.65
N SER A 869 12.04 10.34 -7.53
CA SER A 869 12.90 11.54 -7.48
C SER A 869 12.90 12.34 -8.80
N LYS A 870 12.54 11.71 -9.93
CA LYS A 870 12.23 12.37 -11.22
C LYS A 870 10.87 13.08 -11.27
N GLN A 871 9.98 12.84 -10.30
CA GLN A 871 8.61 13.39 -10.27
C GLN A 871 8.44 14.50 -9.21
N VAL A 872 9.40 14.68 -8.31
CA VAL A 872 9.35 15.65 -7.21
C VAL A 872 10.41 16.72 -7.39
N LYS A 873 10.03 18.00 -7.27
CA LYS A 873 10.96 19.13 -7.25
C LYS A 873 11.84 19.09 -6.00
N ALA A 874 13.12 19.40 -6.16
CA ALA A 874 14.03 19.63 -5.05
C ALA A 874 13.72 20.97 -4.34
N ALA A 875 14.02 21.04 -3.05
CA ALA A 875 13.85 22.25 -2.25
C ALA A 875 14.57 23.47 -2.88
N TYR A 876 13.96 24.66 -2.79
CA TYR A 876 14.54 25.94 -3.20
C TYR A 876 15.03 26.04 -4.67
N THR A 877 14.63 25.10 -5.54
CA THR A 877 15.05 25.08 -6.95
C THR A 877 13.87 24.81 -7.90
N ASN A 878 14.12 24.92 -9.21
CA ASN A 878 13.20 24.44 -10.23
C ASN A 878 13.50 23.02 -10.74
N GLU A 879 14.62 22.44 -10.30
CA GLU A 879 15.10 21.10 -10.65
C GLU A 879 14.26 20.02 -9.95
N THR A 880 14.17 18.83 -10.53
CA THR A 880 13.77 17.63 -9.78
C THR A 880 14.91 17.15 -8.87
N ILE A 881 14.60 16.33 -7.87
CA ILE A 881 15.62 15.73 -6.97
C ILE A 881 16.63 14.90 -7.79
N TYR A 882 16.16 14.21 -8.83
CA TYR A 882 17.04 13.46 -9.75
C TYR A 882 17.99 14.37 -10.55
N GLU A 883 17.52 15.54 -11.01
CA GLU A 883 18.35 16.52 -11.73
C GLU A 883 19.35 17.21 -10.79
N GLN A 884 18.94 17.55 -9.56
CA GLN A 884 19.82 18.05 -8.50
C GLN A 884 20.99 17.08 -8.23
N TRP A 885 20.73 15.78 -8.17
CA TRP A 885 21.77 14.76 -8.05
C TRP A 885 22.71 14.66 -9.27
N ILE A 886 22.17 14.75 -10.51
CA ILE A 886 23.00 14.79 -11.73
C ILE A 886 23.94 16.00 -11.69
N ARG A 887 23.43 17.17 -11.31
CA ARG A 887 24.21 18.41 -11.21
C ARG A 887 25.37 18.29 -10.21
N ILE A 888 25.11 17.73 -9.02
CA ILE A 888 26.12 17.53 -7.96
C ILE A 888 27.14 16.45 -8.38
N ASN A 889 26.75 15.46 -9.18
CA ASN A 889 27.65 14.44 -9.74
C ASN A 889 28.36 14.86 -11.04
N ASN A 890 28.54 16.16 -11.29
CA ASN A 890 29.20 16.72 -12.48
C ASN A 890 28.63 16.22 -13.83
N GLY A 891 27.34 15.87 -13.90
CA GLY A 891 26.68 15.36 -15.10
C GLY A 891 26.80 13.84 -15.33
N ASP A 892 27.48 13.08 -14.46
CA ASP A 892 27.57 11.62 -14.58
C ASP A 892 26.21 10.95 -14.26
N HIS A 893 25.62 10.32 -15.28
CA HIS A 893 24.34 9.63 -15.18
C HIS A 893 24.36 8.33 -14.34
N ASN A 894 25.52 7.86 -13.86
CA ASN A 894 25.61 6.80 -12.84
C ASN A 894 25.35 7.32 -11.40
N VAL A 895 24.72 8.50 -11.29
CA VAL A 895 24.10 9.12 -10.10
C VAL A 895 23.79 8.15 -8.96
N GLY A 896 23.04 7.10 -9.28
CA GLY A 896 22.43 6.22 -8.28
C GLY A 896 23.38 5.23 -7.61
N GLU A 897 24.64 5.11 -8.03
CA GLU A 897 25.63 4.31 -7.27
C GLU A 897 26.41 5.14 -6.24
N LYS A 898 26.14 6.45 -6.11
CA LYS A 898 26.82 7.37 -5.18
C LYS A 898 25.94 7.97 -4.09
N PHE A 899 24.69 8.36 -4.41
CA PHE A 899 23.76 8.96 -3.44
C PHE A 899 22.88 7.94 -2.69
N PHE A 900 23.12 6.66 -2.94
CA PHE A 900 22.39 5.54 -2.36
C PHE A 900 23.31 4.85 -1.35
N ILE A 901 23.12 5.16 -0.07
CA ILE A 901 23.90 4.52 0.99
C ILE A 901 23.40 3.10 1.14
N MET A 902 24.34 2.17 0.97
CA MET A 902 24.07 0.74 0.96
C MET A 902 24.33 0.12 2.33
N GLY A 903 23.30 -0.53 2.87
CA GLY A 903 23.34 -1.17 4.18
C GLY A 903 22.62 -0.34 5.22
N LEU A 904 21.42 -0.79 5.58
CA LEU A 904 20.59 -0.15 6.60
C LEU A 904 21.26 -0.29 7.98
N SER A 905 21.70 0.84 8.52
CA SER A 905 22.22 1.01 9.87
C SER A 905 21.15 0.71 10.95
N ALA A 906 21.54 0.52 12.21
CA ALA A 906 20.58 0.34 13.31
C ALA A 906 20.72 1.48 14.33
N ILE A 907 20.45 2.68 13.82
CA ILE A 907 20.50 3.96 14.52
C ILE A 907 19.13 4.59 14.73
N SER A 908 18.08 3.96 14.19
CA SER A 908 16.70 4.48 14.10
C SER A 908 15.72 3.32 13.92
N ASP A 909 14.41 3.60 13.95
CA ASP A 909 13.31 2.63 13.99
C ASP A 909 13.27 1.57 12.88
N PHE A 910 13.88 1.83 11.71
CA PHE A 910 14.03 0.82 10.67
C PHE A 910 14.92 -0.37 11.08
N ALA A 911 15.67 -0.27 12.18
CA ALA A 911 16.47 -1.36 12.74
C ALA A 911 15.67 -2.66 12.96
N GLY A 912 14.48 -2.55 13.57
CA GLY A 912 13.62 -3.72 13.82
C GLY A 912 13.07 -4.30 12.52
N PHE A 913 12.59 -3.42 11.63
CA PHE A 913 12.05 -3.82 10.32
C PHE A 913 13.09 -4.49 9.42
N ASN A 914 14.36 -4.11 9.55
CA ASN A 914 15.52 -4.74 8.92
C ASN A 914 15.86 -6.09 9.60
N GLN A 915 16.24 -6.08 10.88
CA GLN A 915 16.85 -7.24 11.53
C GLN A 915 15.85 -8.30 11.99
N ILE A 916 14.66 -7.90 12.44
CA ILE A 916 13.65 -8.81 13.00
C ILE A 916 12.60 -9.19 11.95
N ALA A 917 12.04 -8.23 11.21
CA ALA A 917 11.03 -8.52 10.18
C ALA A 917 11.58 -8.79 8.77
N ALA A 918 12.81 -8.36 8.48
CA ALA A 918 13.44 -8.35 7.16
C ALA A 918 12.49 -7.93 6.03
N SER A 919 11.87 -6.76 6.18
CA SER A 919 11.24 -6.03 5.07
C SER A 919 12.24 -5.15 4.35
N SER A 920 11.92 -4.76 3.12
CA SER A 920 12.67 -3.73 2.39
C SER A 920 12.37 -2.36 2.99
N ASN A 921 13.39 -1.62 3.44
CA ASN A 921 13.18 -0.36 4.16
C ASN A 921 13.94 0.79 3.48
N ILE A 922 13.53 2.03 3.79
CA ILE A 922 14.18 3.24 3.31
C ILE A 922 14.14 4.34 4.37
N ALA A 923 15.26 5.03 4.55
CA ALA A 923 15.40 6.27 5.31
C ALA A 923 15.96 7.38 4.39
N MET A 924 15.61 8.64 4.64
CA MET A 924 15.98 9.77 3.79
C MET A 924 16.20 11.02 4.62
N VAL A 925 17.21 11.81 4.26
CA VAL A 925 17.58 13.05 4.95
C VAL A 925 17.97 14.14 3.95
N TYR A 926 17.58 15.39 4.23
CA TYR A 926 18.04 16.58 3.53
C TYR A 926 19.22 17.21 4.29
N LEU A 927 20.34 17.44 3.60
CA LEU A 927 21.59 18.00 4.13
C LEU A 927 22.08 19.20 3.30
N ASN A 928 23.11 19.88 3.79
CA ASN A 928 23.91 20.82 2.99
C ASN A 928 25.10 20.08 2.36
N GLU A 929 25.61 20.57 1.23
CA GLU A 929 26.57 19.82 0.39
C GLU A 929 27.95 19.62 1.05
N ASN A 930 28.31 20.46 2.03
CA ASN A 930 29.54 20.35 2.81
C ASN A 930 29.38 19.40 4.00
N ASP A 931 28.23 19.44 4.67
CA ASP A 931 27.95 18.62 5.87
C ASP A 931 27.92 17.15 5.49
N ALA A 932 27.26 16.82 4.37
CA ALA A 932 27.20 15.49 3.75
C ALA A 932 28.57 14.88 3.38
N LYS A 933 29.66 15.65 3.46
CA LYS A 933 31.05 15.21 3.19
C LYS A 933 31.92 15.16 4.45
N THR A 934 31.47 15.73 5.58
CA THR A 934 32.37 16.07 6.69
C THR A 934 31.84 15.78 8.10
N ILE A 935 30.52 15.73 8.33
CA ILE A 935 29.94 15.59 9.67
C ILE A 935 28.91 14.46 9.70
N GLY A 936 28.98 13.59 10.72
CA GLY A 936 28.06 12.46 10.92
C GLY A 936 26.81 12.79 11.75
N ALA A 937 26.59 14.07 12.04
CA ALA A 937 25.41 14.65 12.70
C ALA A 937 25.47 16.16 12.48
N TYR A 938 24.35 16.88 12.61
CA TYR A 938 24.34 18.34 12.55
C TYR A 938 24.86 18.96 13.87
N PRO A 939 25.28 20.24 13.89
CA PRO A 939 26.10 20.75 14.99
C PRO A 939 25.38 20.87 16.35
N LEU A 940 24.05 20.97 16.39
CA LEU A 940 23.26 21.12 17.62
C LEU A 940 22.58 19.82 18.10
N TYR A 941 22.92 18.69 17.47
CA TYR A 941 22.39 17.35 17.74
C TYR A 941 22.41 16.96 19.24
N HIS A 942 21.24 16.57 19.76
CA HIS A 942 20.89 16.24 21.14
C HIS A 942 21.18 17.32 22.20
N THR A 943 21.20 18.60 21.80
CA THR A 943 21.30 19.75 22.73
C THR A 943 19.92 20.35 23.04
N GLN A 944 19.82 21.20 24.08
CA GLN A 944 18.57 21.94 24.31
C GLN A 944 18.26 23.02 23.25
N TYR A 945 19.17 23.26 22.29
CA TYR A 945 19.05 24.31 21.29
C TYR A 945 18.33 23.87 20.01
N GLU A 946 17.96 22.58 19.93
CA GLU A 946 17.07 21.99 18.92
C GLU A 946 15.64 22.51 19.04
N THR A 947 15.46 23.75 18.61
CA THR A 947 14.25 24.57 18.80
C THR A 947 13.58 24.85 17.47
N PHE A 948 12.27 25.12 17.46
CA PHE A 948 11.57 25.57 16.24
C PHE A 948 12.29 26.75 15.57
N ARG A 949 12.85 27.66 16.38
CA ARG A 949 13.68 28.79 15.93
C ARG A 949 14.87 28.35 15.06
N LEU A 950 15.57 27.27 15.41
CA LEU A 950 16.70 26.75 14.62
C LEU A 950 16.26 26.41 13.20
N VAL A 951 15.22 25.59 13.07
CA VAL A 951 14.68 25.14 11.78
C VAL A 951 14.13 26.32 10.98
N LYS A 952 13.28 27.15 11.60
CA LYS A 952 12.60 28.28 10.96
C LYS A 952 13.53 29.42 10.55
N THR A 953 14.66 29.61 11.25
CA THR A 953 15.59 30.72 10.96
C THR A 953 16.71 30.30 10.02
N PHE A 954 17.26 29.08 10.16
CA PHE A 954 18.53 28.72 9.53
C PHE A 954 18.44 27.51 8.58
N VAL A 955 17.61 26.50 8.88
CA VAL A 955 17.62 25.22 8.14
C VAL A 955 16.66 25.24 6.94
N ASP A 956 15.36 25.39 7.18
CA ASP A 956 14.32 25.35 6.13
C ASP A 956 13.22 26.42 6.39
N PRO A 957 13.54 27.73 6.24
CA PRO A 957 12.65 28.82 6.64
C PRO A 957 11.27 28.87 5.94
N GLU A 958 11.11 28.16 4.83
CA GLU A 958 9.85 28.07 4.06
C GLU A 958 9.27 26.65 4.03
N PHE A 959 9.86 25.71 4.79
CA PHE A 959 9.46 24.30 4.86
C PHE A 959 9.44 23.59 3.49
N GLN A 960 10.31 24.02 2.56
CA GLN A 960 10.41 23.46 1.21
C GLN A 960 11.14 22.11 1.20
N ALA A 961 12.16 21.92 2.04
CA ALA A 961 12.86 20.64 2.16
C ALA A 961 11.96 19.59 2.84
N HIS A 962 11.24 19.99 3.90
CA HIS A 962 10.20 19.16 4.50
C HIS A 962 9.11 18.79 3.50
N GLN A 963 8.58 19.76 2.72
CA GLN A 963 7.54 19.48 1.71
C GLN A 963 8.05 18.58 0.57
N ALA A 964 9.30 18.73 0.14
CA ALA A 964 9.90 17.87 -0.88
C ALA A 964 10.07 16.42 -0.38
N LEU A 965 10.59 16.22 0.83
CA LEU A 965 10.74 14.89 1.43
C LEU A 965 9.40 14.22 1.73
N ALA A 966 8.42 14.96 2.27
CA ALA A 966 7.04 14.51 2.45
C ALA A 966 6.42 14.03 1.12
N ARG A 967 6.69 14.74 0.01
CA ARG A 967 6.23 14.31 -1.33
C ARG A 967 6.90 13.03 -1.80
N VAL A 968 8.18 12.80 -1.50
CA VAL A 968 8.88 11.55 -1.85
C VAL A 968 8.35 10.37 -1.03
N ILE A 969 8.31 10.48 0.31
CA ILE A 969 7.81 9.40 1.19
C ILE A 969 6.34 9.09 0.90
N GLY A 970 5.49 10.10 0.76
CA GLY A 970 4.09 9.87 0.47
C GLY A 970 3.85 9.31 -0.94
N LEU A 971 4.66 9.66 -1.96
CA LEU A 971 4.58 8.97 -3.26
C LEU A 971 5.10 7.52 -3.19
N LEU A 972 6.14 7.23 -2.40
CA LEU A 972 6.62 5.86 -2.17
C LEU A 972 5.51 5.04 -1.51
N ALA A 973 4.95 5.52 -0.41
CA ALA A 973 3.84 4.87 0.28
C ALA A 973 2.63 4.66 -0.64
N LEU A 974 2.18 5.70 -1.35
CA LEU A 974 1.07 5.62 -2.29
C LEU A 974 1.34 4.57 -3.39
N THR A 975 2.55 4.54 -3.95
CA THR A 975 2.94 3.58 -4.99
C THR A 975 2.95 2.16 -4.44
N LEU A 976 3.69 1.91 -3.36
CA LEU A 976 3.83 0.58 -2.74
C LEU A 976 2.48 0.04 -2.23
N THR A 977 1.59 0.92 -1.78
CA THR A 977 0.28 0.52 -1.24
C THR A 977 -0.73 0.18 -2.34
N ASP A 978 -0.72 0.88 -3.48
CA ASP A 978 -1.82 0.84 -4.44
C ASP A 978 -1.54 0.06 -5.74
N ILE A 979 -0.27 -0.10 -6.13
CA ILE A 979 0.10 -0.80 -7.38
C ILE A 979 -0.14 -2.32 -7.30
N ASP A 980 -0.67 -2.93 -8.36
CA ASP A 980 -1.01 -4.37 -8.37
C ASP A 980 0.21 -5.27 -8.10
N LEU A 981 1.28 -5.08 -8.88
CA LEU A 981 2.57 -5.76 -8.73
C LEU A 981 3.58 -4.83 -8.04
N LEU A 982 4.20 -5.28 -6.96
CA LEU A 982 5.21 -4.52 -6.23
C LEU A 982 6.38 -4.09 -7.15
N PRO A 983 6.84 -2.83 -7.11
CA PRO A 983 7.86 -2.29 -8.01
C PRO A 983 9.27 -2.63 -7.53
N PHE A 984 9.48 -3.85 -7.04
CA PHE A 984 10.74 -4.34 -6.51
C PHE A 984 11.56 -5.01 -7.62
N ASN A 985 12.87 -4.78 -7.64
CA ASN A 985 13.77 -5.36 -8.65
C ASN A 985 14.86 -6.24 -8.01
N PRO A 986 14.68 -7.58 -7.98
CA PRO A 986 15.69 -8.51 -7.46
C PRO A 986 17.08 -8.38 -8.09
N ALA A 987 17.20 -7.98 -9.35
CA ALA A 987 18.50 -7.85 -10.03
C ALA A 987 19.38 -6.73 -9.44
N ARG A 988 18.80 -5.76 -8.71
CA ARG A 988 19.56 -4.73 -7.97
C ARG A 988 20.37 -5.32 -6.82
N TYR A 989 19.91 -6.43 -6.23
CA TYR A 989 20.61 -7.10 -5.14
C TYR A 989 21.95 -7.72 -5.57
N HIS A 990 22.12 -8.11 -6.84
CA HIS A 990 23.41 -8.59 -7.35
C HIS A 990 24.51 -7.53 -7.28
N GLN A 991 24.23 -6.31 -7.76
CA GLN A 991 25.21 -5.20 -7.76
C GLN A 991 25.60 -4.82 -6.33
N ALA A 992 24.64 -4.89 -5.41
CA ALA A 992 24.88 -4.75 -3.98
C ALA A 992 25.83 -5.83 -3.45
N LEU A 993 25.52 -7.11 -3.68
CA LEU A 993 26.34 -8.24 -3.21
C LEU A 993 27.77 -8.22 -3.75
N LEU A 994 27.98 -7.85 -5.03
CA LEU A 994 29.32 -7.66 -5.60
C LEU A 994 30.11 -6.56 -4.90
N THR A 995 29.45 -5.42 -4.60
CA THR A 995 30.08 -4.27 -3.95
C THR A 995 30.54 -4.63 -2.54
N LEU A 996 29.69 -5.30 -1.76
CA LEU A 996 30.04 -5.79 -0.42
C LEU A 996 31.16 -6.84 -0.47
N LEU A 997 31.12 -7.75 -1.46
CA LEU A 997 32.16 -8.77 -1.63
C LEU A 997 33.52 -8.16 -1.99
N LYS A 998 33.54 -7.08 -2.78
CA LYS A 998 34.77 -6.34 -3.11
C LYS A 998 35.40 -5.72 -1.85
N VAL A 999 34.59 -5.10 -0.98
CA VAL A 999 35.06 -4.53 0.30
C VAL A 999 35.55 -5.64 1.25
N THR A 1000 34.80 -6.73 1.36
CA THR A 1000 35.17 -7.87 2.23
C THR A 1000 36.48 -8.52 1.77
N LYS A 1001 36.67 -8.69 0.45
CA LYS A 1001 37.93 -9.18 -0.14
C LYS A 1001 39.12 -8.24 0.10
N SER A 1002 38.91 -6.93 0.29
CA SER A 1002 40.02 -5.98 0.53
C SER A 1002 40.49 -5.91 1.99
N ILE A 1003 39.69 -6.40 2.94
CA ILE A 1003 40.06 -6.48 4.37
C ILE A 1003 40.46 -7.89 4.83
N ALA A 1004 40.02 -8.93 4.12
CA ALA A 1004 40.32 -10.31 4.46
C ALA A 1004 41.78 -10.71 4.11
N PRO A 1005 42.38 -11.69 4.83
CA PRO A 1005 43.68 -12.25 4.46
C PRO A 1005 43.67 -12.85 3.04
N SER A 1006 44.75 -12.67 2.29
CA SER A 1006 44.87 -13.11 0.88
C SER A 1006 44.83 -14.63 0.67
N SER A 1007 44.88 -15.41 1.75
CA SER A 1007 44.70 -16.88 1.74
C SER A 1007 43.23 -17.32 1.75
N ILE A 1008 42.28 -16.42 2.00
CA ILE A 1008 40.86 -16.76 2.10
C ILE A 1008 40.23 -16.91 0.70
N ASN A 1009 39.69 -18.09 0.44
CA ASN A 1009 38.98 -18.40 -0.81
C ASN A 1009 37.51 -17.96 -0.74
N PHE A 1010 37.12 -17.03 -1.64
CA PHE A 1010 35.77 -16.49 -1.77
C PHE A 1010 34.98 -17.04 -2.98
N THR A 1011 35.51 -17.99 -3.73
CA THR A 1011 34.90 -18.45 -5.01
C THR A 1011 33.51 -19.07 -4.83
N SER A 1012 33.23 -19.77 -3.72
CA SER A 1012 31.88 -20.30 -3.46
C SER A 1012 30.82 -19.20 -3.31
N LEU A 1013 31.20 -18.10 -2.66
CA LEU A 1013 30.34 -16.93 -2.43
C LEU A 1013 30.18 -16.11 -3.73
N GLN A 1014 31.27 -15.93 -4.49
CA GLN A 1014 31.23 -15.31 -5.82
C GLN A 1014 30.25 -16.06 -6.73
N ASN A 1015 30.42 -17.38 -6.89
CA ASN A 1015 29.58 -18.19 -7.76
C ASN A 1015 28.10 -18.13 -7.35
N ALA A 1016 27.77 -18.04 -6.05
CA ALA A 1016 26.39 -17.89 -5.59
C ALA A 1016 25.79 -16.50 -5.88
N ILE A 1017 26.60 -15.45 -5.89
CA ILE A 1017 26.17 -14.09 -6.29
C ILE A 1017 25.94 -14.02 -7.80
N ASP A 1018 26.83 -14.65 -8.58
CA ASP A 1018 26.72 -14.72 -10.05
C ASP A 1018 25.49 -15.55 -10.46
N GLU A 1019 25.23 -16.69 -9.79
CA GLU A 1019 24.03 -17.51 -9.95
C GLU A 1019 22.74 -16.74 -9.56
N PHE A 1020 22.80 -15.95 -8.48
CA PHE A 1020 21.69 -15.08 -8.06
C PHE A 1020 21.33 -14.06 -9.15
N LYS A 1021 22.30 -13.50 -9.87
CA LYS A 1021 22.00 -12.62 -11.01
C LYS A 1021 21.16 -13.31 -12.07
N THR A 1022 21.58 -14.50 -12.52
CA THR A 1022 20.88 -15.23 -13.58
C THR A 1022 19.42 -15.49 -13.19
N VAL A 1023 19.17 -15.99 -11.97
CA VAL A 1023 17.81 -16.30 -11.52
C VAL A 1023 16.98 -15.03 -11.25
N ALA A 1024 17.61 -13.92 -10.83
CA ALA A 1024 16.93 -12.62 -10.70
C ALA A 1024 16.53 -12.01 -12.05
N ASP A 1025 17.37 -12.14 -13.08
CA ASP A 1025 17.06 -11.71 -14.45
C ASP A 1025 15.95 -12.60 -15.07
N GLU A 1026 16.03 -13.92 -14.90
CA GLU A 1026 14.97 -14.87 -15.30
C GLU A 1026 13.64 -14.59 -14.61
N PHE A 1027 13.67 -14.25 -13.32
CA PHE A 1027 12.48 -13.86 -12.55
C PHE A 1027 11.82 -12.59 -13.12
N ASN A 1028 12.63 -11.56 -13.41
CA ASN A 1028 12.17 -10.34 -14.06
C ASN A 1028 11.59 -10.63 -15.47
N GLN A 1029 12.23 -11.50 -16.25
CA GLN A 1029 11.72 -11.91 -17.57
C GLN A 1029 10.40 -12.69 -17.46
N ARG A 1030 10.26 -13.58 -16.45
CA ARG A 1030 9.02 -14.32 -16.15
C ARG A 1030 7.85 -13.39 -15.87
N ILE A 1031 8.08 -12.33 -15.08
CA ILE A 1031 7.10 -11.28 -14.77
C ILE A 1031 6.63 -10.52 -16.02
N GLN A 1032 7.52 -10.30 -16.99
CA GLN A 1032 7.20 -9.56 -18.21
C GLN A 1032 6.51 -10.42 -19.27
N THR A 1033 6.83 -11.71 -19.35
CA THR A 1033 6.43 -12.60 -20.46
C THR A 1033 5.29 -13.56 -20.14
N THR A 1034 5.20 -14.03 -18.89
CA THR A 1034 4.42 -15.23 -18.54
C THR A 1034 3.34 -14.95 -17.49
N LEU A 1035 3.49 -13.89 -16.69
CA LEU A 1035 2.55 -13.51 -15.63
C LEU A 1035 1.23 -12.95 -16.19
N ASP A 1036 0.11 -13.64 -15.95
CA ASP A 1036 -1.21 -13.09 -16.20
C ASP A 1036 -1.57 -12.06 -15.12
N LYS A 1037 -1.36 -10.78 -15.45
CA LYS A 1037 -1.67 -9.64 -14.57
C LYS A 1037 -3.17 -9.46 -14.29
N SER A 1038 -4.06 -10.14 -15.03
CA SER A 1038 -5.49 -10.17 -14.72
C SER A 1038 -5.85 -11.21 -13.64
N ASN A 1039 -4.95 -12.15 -13.35
CA ASN A 1039 -5.14 -13.17 -12.33
C ASN A 1039 -4.58 -12.70 -10.97
N PRO A 1040 -5.45 -12.39 -9.98
CA PRO A 1040 -5.01 -11.81 -8.71
C PRO A 1040 -4.17 -12.80 -7.88
N ILE A 1041 -4.36 -14.11 -8.06
CA ILE A 1041 -3.58 -15.14 -7.36
C ILE A 1041 -2.16 -15.22 -7.92
N GLN A 1042 -1.97 -15.14 -9.24
CA GLN A 1042 -0.62 -15.11 -9.82
C GLN A 1042 0.14 -13.84 -9.40
N VAL A 1043 -0.52 -12.67 -9.47
CA VAL A 1043 0.07 -11.40 -9.01
C VAL A 1043 0.42 -11.47 -7.52
N ARG A 1044 -0.45 -12.05 -6.69
CA ARG A 1044 -0.20 -12.24 -5.24
C ARG A 1044 0.97 -13.20 -4.97
N ILE A 1045 1.08 -14.31 -5.69
CA ILE A 1045 2.23 -15.23 -5.58
C ILE A 1045 3.52 -14.48 -5.88
N VAL A 1046 3.58 -13.69 -6.96
CA VAL A 1046 4.78 -12.92 -7.32
C VAL A 1046 5.09 -11.82 -6.31
N ASN A 1047 4.08 -11.09 -5.81
CA ASN A 1047 4.25 -10.13 -4.71
C ASN A 1047 4.83 -10.80 -3.46
N ASP A 1048 4.35 -11.99 -3.11
CA ASP A 1048 4.84 -12.74 -1.95
C ASP A 1048 6.26 -13.29 -2.21
N GLN A 1049 6.64 -13.69 -3.44
CA GLN A 1049 8.05 -13.99 -3.79
C GLN A 1049 8.95 -12.75 -3.62
N LEU A 1050 8.51 -11.58 -4.06
CA LEU A 1050 9.24 -10.31 -3.93
C LEU A 1050 9.45 -9.89 -2.46
N MET A 1051 8.46 -10.10 -1.59
CA MET A 1051 8.58 -9.80 -0.15
C MET A 1051 9.44 -10.83 0.61
N GLN A 1052 9.36 -12.11 0.23
CA GLN A 1052 10.11 -13.18 0.91
C GLN A 1052 11.60 -13.18 0.53
N LEU A 1053 11.98 -12.51 -0.57
CA LEU A 1053 13.38 -12.37 -0.98
C LEU A 1053 14.25 -11.72 0.10
N GLU A 1054 13.81 -10.62 0.71
CA GLU A 1054 14.55 -9.93 1.77
C GLU A 1054 14.64 -10.82 3.04
N ARG A 1055 13.57 -11.56 3.36
CA ARG A 1055 13.50 -12.49 4.49
C ARG A 1055 14.38 -13.73 4.33
N ALA A 1056 14.67 -14.14 3.10
CA ALA A 1056 15.56 -15.27 2.81
C ALA A 1056 17.02 -15.02 3.26
N PHE A 1057 17.39 -13.77 3.52
CA PHE A 1057 18.66 -13.36 4.08
C PHE A 1057 18.70 -13.35 5.63
N GLN A 1058 17.66 -13.82 6.33
CA GLN A 1058 17.70 -13.95 7.79
C GLN A 1058 18.32 -15.27 8.24
N ASN A 1059 19.40 -15.20 9.02
CA ASN A 1059 19.84 -16.30 9.87
C ASN A 1059 19.07 -16.28 11.21
N PRO A 1060 18.21 -17.27 11.50
CA PRO A 1060 17.45 -17.31 12.76
C PRO A 1060 18.34 -17.49 14.00
N LEU A 1061 19.61 -17.88 13.83
CA LEU A 1061 20.61 -18.01 14.90
C LEU A 1061 21.44 -16.72 15.13
N GLY A 1062 21.19 -15.67 14.35
CA GLY A 1062 21.97 -14.42 14.39
C GLY A 1062 23.33 -14.49 13.68
N ASN A 1063 23.95 -13.33 13.48
CA ASN A 1063 25.19 -13.21 12.72
C ASN A 1063 26.44 -13.72 13.49
N SER A 1064 26.46 -13.60 14.82
CA SER A 1064 27.52 -14.18 15.66
C SER A 1064 27.01 -14.43 17.09
N ILE A 1065 27.76 -15.16 17.91
CA ILE A 1065 27.44 -15.36 19.34
C ILE A 1065 27.36 -14.01 20.09
N GLN A 1066 28.14 -13.02 19.63
CA GLN A 1066 28.17 -11.66 20.19
C GLN A 1066 27.08 -10.75 19.61
N GLN A 1067 26.51 -11.11 18.46
CA GLN A 1067 25.47 -10.38 17.71
C GLN A 1067 24.27 -11.31 17.38
N ALA A 1068 23.78 -12.10 18.34
CA ALA A 1068 22.71 -13.07 18.11
C ALA A 1068 21.38 -12.43 17.65
N ASP A 1069 21.22 -11.14 17.91
CA ASP A 1069 20.01 -10.35 17.67
C ASP A 1069 19.94 -9.84 16.21
N LEU A 1070 21.12 -9.65 15.62
CA LEU A 1070 21.29 -9.17 14.25
C LEU A 1070 21.21 -10.38 13.32
N LYS A 1071 20.05 -10.58 12.70
CA LYS A 1071 19.75 -11.79 11.90
C LYS A 1071 19.98 -11.59 10.41
N HIS A 1072 20.05 -10.36 9.91
CA HIS A 1072 20.17 -10.10 8.48
C HIS A 1072 21.63 -10.30 8.02
N THR A 1073 21.87 -11.29 7.15
CA THR A 1073 23.23 -11.78 6.84
C THR A 1073 23.98 -10.97 5.80
N ILE A 1074 23.29 -10.11 5.03
CA ILE A 1074 23.91 -9.29 3.99
C ILE A 1074 24.39 -7.94 4.54
N TYR A 1075 23.62 -7.35 5.45
CA TYR A 1075 23.94 -6.08 6.09
C TYR A 1075 23.36 -5.98 7.52
N ALA A 1076 24.19 -5.54 8.46
CA ALA A 1076 23.82 -5.23 9.85
C ALA A 1076 24.84 -4.22 10.45
N PRO A 1077 24.59 -3.62 11.62
CA PRO A 1077 25.54 -2.73 12.31
C PRO A 1077 26.92 -3.33 12.54
N SER A 1078 27.96 -2.49 12.46
CA SER A 1078 29.31 -2.87 12.88
C SER A 1078 29.33 -3.12 14.39
N ARG A 1079 29.89 -4.26 14.81
CA ARG A 1079 30.18 -4.56 16.22
C ARG A 1079 31.03 -3.48 16.90
N THR A 1080 31.90 -2.86 16.11
CA THR A 1080 32.89 -1.84 16.51
C THR A 1080 32.36 -0.41 16.47
N ASP A 1081 31.32 -0.15 15.68
CA ASP A 1081 30.62 1.14 15.57
C ASP A 1081 29.17 0.94 15.10
N ARG A 1082 28.21 1.17 16.00
CA ARG A 1082 26.79 1.04 15.69
C ARG A 1082 26.28 2.02 14.63
N TYR A 1083 26.94 3.17 14.43
CA TYR A 1083 26.50 4.16 13.43
C TYR A 1083 26.68 3.67 11.99
N ASN A 1084 27.67 2.81 11.71
CA ASN A 1084 27.93 2.30 10.38
C ASN A 1084 27.39 0.87 10.18
N ALA A 1085 26.65 0.64 9.11
CA ALA A 1085 26.36 -0.70 8.63
C ALA A 1085 27.61 -1.37 8.04
N ARG A 1086 27.72 -2.69 8.17
CA ARG A 1086 28.73 -3.53 7.50
C ARG A 1086 28.06 -4.51 6.55
N GLY A 1087 28.65 -4.65 5.37
CA GLY A 1087 28.35 -5.77 4.47
C GLY A 1087 28.90 -7.08 5.01
N PHE A 1088 28.15 -8.16 4.84
CA PHE A 1088 28.47 -9.51 5.32
C PHE A 1088 29.02 -9.49 6.76
N PRO A 1089 28.24 -8.96 7.74
CA PRO A 1089 28.72 -8.60 9.07
C PRO A 1089 29.45 -9.76 9.78
N SER A 1090 28.94 -10.99 9.69
CA SER A 1090 29.58 -12.15 10.33
C SER A 1090 30.94 -12.52 9.72
N ILE A 1091 31.12 -12.32 8.40
CA ILE A 1091 32.44 -12.51 7.74
C ILE A 1091 33.39 -11.39 8.17
N THR A 1092 32.90 -10.15 8.23
CA THR A 1092 33.69 -8.98 8.66
C THR A 1092 34.17 -9.11 10.11
N ASP A 1093 33.28 -9.46 11.05
CA ASP A 1093 33.63 -9.76 12.45
C ASP A 1093 34.66 -10.90 12.55
N ALA A 1094 34.51 -11.97 11.77
CA ALA A 1094 35.45 -13.09 11.77
C ALA A 1094 36.85 -12.73 11.20
N VAL A 1095 36.90 -11.75 10.28
CA VAL A 1095 38.15 -11.16 9.77
C VAL A 1095 38.81 -10.28 10.82
N GLU A 1096 38.04 -9.41 11.51
CA GLU A 1096 38.55 -8.60 12.63
C GLU A 1096 39.13 -9.48 13.76
N ASP A 1097 38.43 -10.56 14.12
CA ASP A 1097 38.85 -11.55 15.12
C ASP A 1097 40.01 -12.46 14.65
N ARG A 1098 40.46 -12.30 13.39
CA ARG A 1098 41.55 -13.05 12.74
C ARG A 1098 41.39 -14.57 12.75
N ASN A 1099 40.16 -15.07 12.93
CA ASN A 1099 39.88 -16.49 13.10
C ASN A 1099 39.54 -17.15 11.75
N ILE A 1100 40.57 -17.67 11.07
CA ILE A 1100 40.47 -18.28 9.73
C ILE A 1100 39.37 -19.37 9.65
N THR A 1101 39.24 -20.21 10.67
CA THR A 1101 38.20 -21.26 10.72
C THR A 1101 36.80 -20.66 10.75
N ASN A 1102 36.58 -19.61 11.55
CA ASN A 1102 35.30 -18.89 11.58
C ASN A 1102 35.05 -18.17 10.25
N ILE A 1103 36.06 -17.54 9.62
CA ILE A 1103 35.91 -16.88 8.31
C ILE A 1103 35.34 -17.87 7.26
N HIS A 1104 35.89 -19.08 7.17
CA HIS A 1104 35.37 -20.11 6.26
C HIS A 1104 33.94 -20.56 6.61
N GLN A 1105 33.62 -20.70 7.90
CA GLN A 1105 32.27 -21.03 8.36
C GLN A 1105 31.25 -19.94 7.96
N GLN A 1106 31.59 -18.66 8.17
CA GLN A 1106 30.70 -17.54 7.85
C GLN A 1106 30.54 -17.35 6.33
N ILE A 1107 31.61 -17.53 5.54
CA ILE A 1107 31.50 -17.59 4.08
C ILE A 1107 30.51 -18.68 3.65
N SER A 1108 30.56 -19.88 4.26
CA SER A 1108 29.63 -20.96 3.95
C SER A 1108 28.18 -20.64 4.34
N LEU A 1109 27.96 -19.97 5.48
CA LEU A 1109 26.62 -19.56 5.93
C LEU A 1109 26.03 -18.48 5.02
N VAL A 1110 26.77 -17.42 4.71
CA VAL A 1110 26.32 -16.37 3.78
C VAL A 1110 26.04 -16.95 2.38
N THR A 1111 26.89 -17.88 1.90
CA THR A 1111 26.65 -18.60 0.64
C THR A 1111 25.34 -19.40 0.68
N TYR A 1112 25.02 -20.03 1.81
CA TYR A 1112 23.75 -20.74 2.01
C TYR A 1112 22.54 -19.80 1.98
N PHE A 1113 22.56 -18.67 2.69
CA PHE A 1113 21.44 -17.72 2.69
C PHE A 1113 21.21 -17.05 1.33
N ILE A 1114 22.28 -16.77 0.56
CA ILE A 1114 22.14 -16.33 -0.84
C ILE A 1114 21.48 -17.43 -1.69
N ARG A 1115 21.86 -18.71 -1.53
CA ARG A 1115 21.17 -19.83 -2.22
C ARG A 1115 19.72 -20.05 -1.76
N SER A 1116 19.39 -19.70 -0.52
CA SER A 1116 18.01 -19.63 -0.04
C SER A 1116 17.22 -18.53 -0.78
N ALA A 1117 17.81 -17.35 -0.94
CA ALA A 1117 17.23 -16.25 -1.71
C ALA A 1117 17.02 -16.59 -3.20
N ILE A 1118 17.96 -17.31 -3.82
CA ILE A 1118 17.79 -17.89 -5.18
C ILE A 1118 16.56 -18.81 -5.21
N SER A 1119 16.43 -19.69 -4.22
CA SER A 1119 15.33 -20.67 -4.12
C SER A 1119 13.95 -20.00 -4.02
N VAL A 1120 13.86 -18.80 -3.43
CA VAL A 1120 12.61 -18.01 -3.37
C VAL A 1120 12.20 -17.46 -4.74
N LEU A 1121 13.15 -17.25 -5.68
CA LEU A 1121 12.88 -16.65 -7.00
C LEU A 1121 12.59 -17.68 -8.10
N HIS A 1122 12.95 -18.95 -7.94
CA HIS A 1122 12.50 -20.01 -8.85
C HIS A 1122 10.96 -20.10 -8.92
N GLN A 1123 10.41 -20.80 -9.92
CA GLN A 1123 8.97 -21.07 -9.92
C GLN A 1123 8.64 -21.97 -8.72
N PRO A 1124 7.60 -21.65 -7.90
CA PRO A 1124 7.11 -22.61 -6.94
C PRO A 1124 6.62 -23.83 -7.71
N ASN A 1125 7.30 -24.96 -7.53
CA ASN A 1125 6.95 -26.21 -8.21
C ASN A 1125 5.44 -26.47 -8.01
N ARG A 1126 4.72 -26.74 -9.12
CA ARG A 1126 3.38 -27.30 -9.02
C ARG A 1126 3.48 -28.52 -8.11
N ILE A 1127 2.85 -28.44 -6.94
CA ILE A 1127 2.61 -29.63 -6.12
C ILE A 1127 1.79 -30.56 -7.00
N GLN A 1128 2.44 -31.58 -7.56
CA GLN A 1128 1.73 -32.65 -8.24
C GLN A 1128 0.89 -33.33 -7.18
N THR A 1129 -0.41 -33.09 -7.23
CA THR A 1129 -1.40 -33.81 -6.43
C THR A 1129 -1.43 -35.26 -6.93
N THR A 1130 -0.50 -36.07 -6.43
CA THR A 1130 -0.44 -37.51 -6.67
C THR A 1130 -1.58 -38.17 -5.92
N SER A 1131 -2.73 -38.24 -6.61
CA SER A 1131 -3.90 -39.11 -6.37
C SER A 1131 -4.33 -39.30 -4.92
#